data_AF-A0A956I177-F1
#
_entry.id   AF-A0A956I177-F1
#
_cell.length_a   1.000
_cell.length_b   1.000
_cell.length_c   1.000
_cell.angle_alpha   90.00
_cell.angle_beta   90.00
_cell.angle_gamma   90.00
#
_symmetry.space_group_name_H-M   'P 1'
#
loop_
_entity.id
_entity.type
_entity.pdbx_description
1 polymer ?
#
loop_
_entity_poly.entity_id
_entity_poly.type
_entity_poly.pdbx_seq_one_letter_code
_entity_poly.pdbx_strand_id
1 'polypeptide(L)'
;MSTWTLALDESGRFEGAAVAGEKAERRGYVVGGVLFPKAASEVEKAWRDGFGRQCRDVGGRYPPHSNELGLGQTEMLRARATAELKAVDGIWLFLVDEPDADRSPDAAWTRYVRMLGELVDLAARTVALRGGRRLDVLPAQRSVPLDPAQEASAATAGEAVEGPDGPRLRTLSAVEVRHTLEAVRREDVGWSLPYPETGTIDVVSAGSGAVHPGVAFADLGCNHVWRSMKAPDAMVGLVDDLGGAERVWIVERSETRRLREIDRAVRDTPPDLVRAARHVAALAGRSASAGTASVAARLWTDATGALPKRVEKDRHWPALGRALAGQAEAVLSIKGGAYEGLWLALRATWLGATPLAEGTRSAAPLELQAQLWRLTMECANHRGDTTTAIDAARAAEAVFDGARSFRLLAERQQVSNLAVVQLQNELPAPEADVDRIREDLLQYTEHLLEAAEETGALLGMAFEETDEPTSVTPDESERKLWGAAEREPSFAPPDIERGRLYGTAARSHAFLGDLDRAFELAMQARSFFWGSSFDLSFNASVIARIELERARCGELRQERLSAALELAGVHRVRKLSRVIEALQRGDHGARFAFDVLLRTLAWAPAATDVSIDTWVPALADDKLLGMLANGELRSHPTELIARHAGELLLAQGKEQAARRWLDLSVELCEQAPPGTLRRLGHFSRLLRDADPTSGQGPPGSLTNPSFEYR
;
A
#
# COMPACT_ATOMS: atom_id res chain seq x y z
N MET A 1 13.37 0.43 -35.09
CA MET A 1 13.37 0.65 -33.63
C MET A 1 12.27 1.65 -33.33
N SER A 2 11.45 1.48 -32.29
CA SER A 2 10.35 2.40 -31.97
C SER A 2 10.90 3.67 -31.32
N THR A 3 10.81 4.79 -32.04
CA THR A 3 11.08 6.14 -31.52
C THR A 3 9.81 6.69 -30.92
N TRP A 4 9.93 7.30 -29.73
CA TRP A 4 8.88 8.04 -29.06
C TRP A 4 9.22 9.53 -29.04
N THR A 5 8.20 10.38 -29.01
CA THR A 5 8.37 11.82 -28.89
C THR A 5 7.59 12.35 -27.70
N LEU A 6 8.24 13.20 -26.90
CA LEU A 6 7.64 13.98 -25.82
C LEU A 6 7.68 15.46 -26.19
N ALA A 7 6.52 16.05 -26.50
CA ALA A 7 6.40 17.49 -26.69
C ALA A 7 5.92 18.14 -25.40
N LEU A 8 6.65 19.14 -24.90
CA LEU A 8 6.44 19.72 -23.58
C LEU A 8 6.10 21.20 -23.69
N ASP A 9 5.26 21.66 -22.77
CA ASP A 9 4.97 23.07 -22.54
C ASP A 9 4.63 23.29 -21.05
N GLU A 10 4.60 24.54 -20.61
CA GLU A 10 4.28 24.89 -19.24
C GLU A 10 3.09 25.83 -19.10
N SER A 11 2.37 25.69 -17.99
CA SER A 11 1.38 26.68 -17.58
C SER A 11 1.55 27.07 -16.11
N GLY A 12 1.18 28.32 -15.84
CA GLY A 12 1.59 29.05 -14.64
C GLY A 12 2.33 30.29 -15.10
N ARG A 13 1.87 31.48 -14.69
CA ARG A 13 2.49 32.76 -15.09
C ARG A 13 3.83 32.92 -14.37
N PHE A 14 4.86 32.18 -14.77
CA PHE A 14 6.23 32.40 -14.33
C PHE A 14 6.67 33.84 -14.64
N GLU A 15 6.20 34.39 -15.76
CA GLU A 15 6.45 35.77 -16.19
C GLU A 15 5.70 36.81 -15.34
N GLY A 16 4.51 36.51 -14.81
CA GLY A 16 3.69 37.48 -14.08
C GLY A 16 4.19 37.81 -12.67
N ALA A 17 4.75 36.82 -11.97
CA ALA A 17 5.27 37.00 -10.61
C ALA A 17 6.63 37.73 -10.57
N ALA A 18 7.44 37.60 -11.63
CA ALA A 18 8.75 38.26 -11.71
C ALA A 18 8.68 39.66 -12.36
N VAL A 19 7.73 39.92 -13.26
CA VAL A 19 7.72 41.13 -14.11
C VAL A 19 6.72 42.21 -13.66
N ALA A 20 5.65 41.88 -12.92
CA ALA A 20 4.54 42.83 -12.75
C ALA A 20 4.22 43.29 -11.31
N GLY A 21 4.83 42.74 -10.26
CA GLY A 21 4.45 43.10 -8.88
C GLY A 21 2.97 42.85 -8.53
N GLU A 22 2.23 42.16 -9.40
CA GLU A 22 0.86 41.73 -9.14
C GLU A 22 0.88 40.69 -8.04
N LYS A 23 -0.09 40.78 -7.11
CA LYS A 23 -0.41 39.70 -6.18
C LYS A 23 -0.87 38.50 -7.00
N ALA A 24 0.10 37.70 -7.47
CA ALA A 24 -0.14 36.44 -8.12
C ALA A 24 -0.99 35.62 -7.14
N GLU A 25 -2.26 35.42 -7.47
CA GLU A 25 -3.09 34.47 -6.76
C GLU A 25 -2.32 33.13 -6.83
N ARG A 26 -1.73 32.74 -5.70
CA ARG A 26 -0.81 31.61 -5.55
C ARG A 26 -1.60 30.34 -5.89
N ARG A 27 -1.39 29.78 -7.08
CA ARG A 27 -2.31 28.79 -7.69
C ARG A 27 -1.66 27.52 -8.25
N GLY A 28 -0.40 27.25 -7.89
CA GLY A 28 0.31 26.03 -8.29
C GLY A 28 0.98 26.11 -9.66
N TYR A 29 1.86 25.14 -9.92
CA TYR A 29 2.66 25.01 -11.13
C TYR A 29 2.23 23.78 -11.92
N VAL A 30 2.18 23.88 -13.25
CA VAL A 30 1.88 22.74 -14.13
C VAL A 30 2.91 22.71 -15.26
N VAL A 31 3.69 21.65 -15.33
CA VAL A 31 4.50 21.32 -16.50
C VAL A 31 3.87 20.10 -17.14
N GLY A 32 3.67 20.12 -18.45
CA GLY A 32 3.01 19.01 -19.10
C GLY A 32 3.32 18.88 -20.56
N GLY A 33 2.73 17.88 -21.17
CA GLY A 33 3.09 17.51 -22.52
C GLY A 33 2.26 16.38 -23.09
N VAL A 34 2.60 16.04 -24.32
CA VAL A 34 2.07 14.87 -25.01
C VAL A 34 3.22 13.91 -25.33
N LEU A 35 3.07 12.66 -24.91
CA LEU A 35 4.01 11.56 -25.20
C LEU A 35 3.36 10.60 -26.19
N PHE A 36 4.04 10.28 -27.29
CA PHE A 36 3.48 9.41 -28.33
C PHE A 36 4.53 8.50 -29.02
N PRO A 37 4.14 7.29 -29.47
CA PRO A 37 5.03 6.25 -30.01
C PRO A 37 5.42 6.45 -31.48
N LYS A 38 5.77 7.68 -31.88
CA LYS A 38 6.27 8.00 -33.23
C LYS A 38 7.37 9.05 -33.15
N ALA A 39 8.25 9.08 -34.14
CA ALA A 39 9.14 10.22 -34.32
C ALA A 39 8.33 11.48 -34.67
N ALA A 40 8.77 12.65 -34.21
CA ALA A 40 8.06 13.91 -34.44
C ALA A 40 7.75 14.15 -35.91
N SER A 41 8.75 13.93 -36.78
CA SER A 41 8.65 14.14 -38.23
C SER A 41 7.59 13.26 -38.92
N GLU A 42 7.22 12.12 -38.35
CA GLU A 42 6.22 11.22 -38.94
C GLU A 42 4.80 11.76 -38.83
N VAL A 43 4.51 12.51 -37.76
CA VAL A 43 3.17 13.04 -37.48
C VAL A 43 3.05 14.53 -37.77
N GLU A 44 4.19 15.23 -37.78
CA GLU A 44 4.26 16.69 -37.87
C GLU A 44 3.41 17.26 -39.01
N LYS A 45 3.59 16.76 -40.24
CA LYS A 45 2.87 17.28 -41.41
C LYS A 45 1.36 17.08 -41.26
N ALA A 46 0.93 15.87 -40.91
CA ALA A 46 -0.49 15.54 -40.79
C ALA A 46 -1.17 16.39 -39.70
N TRP A 47 -0.52 16.51 -38.54
CA TRP A 47 -1.02 17.34 -37.45
C TRP A 47 -0.99 18.83 -37.80
N ARG A 48 0.08 19.34 -38.41
CA ARG A 48 0.21 20.74 -38.80
C ARG A 48 -0.85 21.13 -39.83
N ASP A 49 -1.11 20.27 -40.80
CA ASP A 49 -2.14 20.47 -41.81
C ASP A 49 -3.55 20.41 -41.18
N GLY A 50 -3.83 19.39 -40.37
CA GLY A 50 -5.14 19.18 -39.75
C GLY A 50 -5.46 20.20 -38.67
N PHE A 51 -4.64 20.25 -37.63
CA PHE A 51 -4.81 21.16 -36.50
C PHE A 51 -4.59 22.63 -36.91
N GLY A 52 -3.64 22.91 -37.80
CA GLY A 52 -3.41 24.26 -38.30
C GLY A 52 -4.59 24.81 -39.12
N ARG A 53 -5.29 23.95 -39.89
CA ARG A 53 -6.59 24.34 -40.51
C ARG A 53 -7.62 24.68 -39.45
N GLN A 54 -7.81 23.81 -38.46
CA GLN A 54 -8.76 24.04 -37.38
C GLN A 54 -8.48 25.34 -36.62
N CYS A 55 -7.21 25.67 -36.35
CA CYS A 55 -6.81 26.93 -35.72
C CYS A 55 -7.28 28.14 -36.51
N ARG A 56 -7.13 28.10 -37.85
CA ARG A 56 -7.59 29.18 -38.74
C ARG A 56 -9.11 29.25 -38.80
N ASP A 57 -9.79 28.10 -38.84
CA ASP A 57 -11.25 28.02 -38.91
C ASP A 57 -11.93 28.60 -37.67
N VAL A 58 -11.30 28.45 -36.50
CA VAL A 58 -11.77 29.08 -35.26
C VAL A 58 -11.32 30.55 -35.12
N GLY A 59 -10.66 31.14 -36.12
CA GLY A 59 -10.24 32.54 -36.14
C GLY A 59 -8.93 32.85 -35.39
N GLY A 60 -8.11 31.84 -35.11
CA GLY A 60 -6.82 31.98 -34.42
C GLY A 60 -5.60 31.91 -35.35
N ARG A 61 -4.43 32.28 -34.82
CA ARG A 61 -3.12 32.04 -35.44
C ARG A 61 -2.59 30.65 -35.10
N TYR A 62 -1.65 30.14 -35.92
CA TYR A 62 -0.88 28.93 -35.59
C TYR A 62 0.57 29.30 -35.25
N PRO A 63 1.15 28.74 -34.17
CA PRO A 63 0.46 27.97 -33.13
C PRO A 63 -0.50 28.87 -32.32
N PRO A 64 -1.65 28.35 -31.88
CA PRO A 64 -2.52 29.11 -30.99
C PRO A 64 -1.87 29.22 -29.62
N HIS A 65 -2.10 30.33 -28.94
CA HIS A 65 -1.81 30.44 -27.53
C HIS A 65 -3.13 30.37 -26.75
N SER A 66 -3.27 29.44 -25.82
CA SER A 66 -4.51 29.14 -25.08
C SER A 66 -5.15 30.36 -24.37
N ASN A 67 -4.35 31.34 -23.94
CA ASN A 67 -4.84 32.60 -23.35
C ASN A 67 -5.27 33.67 -24.38
N GLU A 68 -4.98 33.49 -25.67
CA GLU A 68 -5.44 34.35 -26.76
C GLU A 68 -6.78 33.88 -27.34
N LEU A 69 -7.30 32.75 -26.86
CA LEU A 69 -8.51 32.10 -27.35
C LEU A 69 -9.68 32.27 -26.37
N GLY A 70 -10.88 32.43 -26.91
CA GLY A 70 -12.12 32.29 -26.16
C GLY A 70 -12.39 30.83 -25.74
N LEU A 71 -13.20 30.62 -24.70
CA LEU A 71 -13.46 29.30 -24.11
C LEU A 71 -13.89 28.25 -25.15
N GLY A 72 -14.88 28.58 -25.99
CA GLY A 72 -15.36 27.65 -27.03
C GLY A 72 -14.31 27.30 -28.09
N GLN A 73 -13.42 28.25 -28.43
CA GLN A 73 -12.31 27.98 -29.35
C GLN A 73 -11.29 27.04 -28.71
N THR A 74 -10.95 27.26 -27.43
CA THR A 74 -10.06 26.39 -26.66
C THR A 74 -10.61 24.96 -26.56
N GLU A 75 -11.90 24.80 -26.30
CA GLU A 75 -12.56 23.48 -26.22
C GLU A 75 -12.53 22.74 -27.55
N MET A 76 -12.88 23.41 -28.66
CA MET A 76 -12.84 22.80 -29.99
C MET A 76 -11.42 22.35 -30.38
N LEU A 77 -10.41 23.18 -30.11
CA LEU A 77 -9.02 22.85 -30.39
C LEU A 77 -8.50 21.73 -29.47
N ARG A 78 -8.86 21.73 -28.19
CA ARG A 78 -8.52 20.64 -27.25
C ARG A 78 -9.13 19.31 -27.69
N ALA A 79 -10.40 19.28 -28.07
CA ALA A 79 -11.05 18.09 -28.59
C ALA A 79 -10.35 17.54 -29.84
N ARG A 80 -9.90 18.43 -30.76
CA ARG A 80 -9.09 18.02 -31.90
C ARG A 80 -7.74 17.44 -31.48
N ALA A 81 -7.03 18.10 -30.57
CA ALA A 81 -5.74 17.62 -30.05
C ALA A 81 -5.88 16.22 -29.41
N THR A 82 -6.91 16.02 -28.58
CA THR A 82 -7.23 14.72 -27.97
C THR A 82 -7.49 13.63 -29.03
N ALA A 83 -8.25 13.95 -30.08
CA ALA A 83 -8.52 13.00 -31.16
C ALA A 83 -7.26 12.61 -31.95
N GLU A 84 -6.40 13.59 -32.26
CA GLU A 84 -5.11 13.38 -32.95
C GLU A 84 -4.15 12.54 -32.10
N LEU A 85 -4.08 12.83 -30.80
CA LEU A 85 -3.25 12.09 -29.86
C LEU A 85 -3.73 10.65 -29.71
N LYS A 86 -5.05 10.44 -29.60
CA LYS A 86 -5.67 9.10 -29.58
C LYS A 86 -5.34 8.31 -30.85
N ALA A 87 -5.34 8.95 -32.02
CA ALA A 87 -5.06 8.29 -33.31
C ALA A 87 -3.64 7.73 -33.42
N VAL A 88 -2.70 8.23 -32.61
CA VAL A 88 -1.31 7.74 -32.56
C VAL A 88 -1.00 6.95 -31.29
N ASP A 89 -2.01 6.63 -30.50
CA ASP A 89 -1.88 6.03 -29.17
C ASP A 89 -1.01 6.86 -28.18
N GLY A 90 -1.10 8.18 -28.28
CA GLY A 90 -0.42 9.08 -27.36
C GLY A 90 -1.15 9.27 -26.03
N ILE A 91 -0.41 9.85 -25.08
CA ILE A 91 -0.86 10.19 -23.73
C ILE A 91 -0.56 11.66 -23.42
N TRP A 92 -1.46 12.27 -22.67
CA TRP A 92 -1.23 13.52 -21.97
C TRP A 92 -0.50 13.23 -20.67
N LEU A 93 0.57 13.97 -20.40
CA LEU A 93 1.40 13.80 -19.21
C LEU A 93 1.58 15.15 -18.53
N PHE A 94 1.14 15.27 -17.28
CA PHE A 94 1.20 16.50 -16.49
C PHE A 94 1.82 16.23 -15.13
N LEU A 95 2.66 17.16 -14.71
CA LEU A 95 3.22 17.25 -13.37
C LEU A 95 2.69 18.52 -12.72
N VAL A 96 2.02 18.38 -11.58
CA VAL A 96 1.44 19.48 -10.82
C VAL A 96 2.16 19.64 -9.48
N ASP A 97 2.34 20.88 -9.05
CA ASP A 97 2.99 21.18 -7.78
C ASP A 97 2.27 22.35 -7.08
N GLU A 98 2.00 22.20 -5.78
CA GLU A 98 1.32 23.22 -4.99
C GLU A 98 2.25 24.42 -4.69
N PRO A 99 1.70 25.64 -4.63
CA PRO A 99 2.48 26.80 -4.28
C PRO A 99 2.85 26.75 -2.80
N ASP A 100 4.14 26.82 -2.50
CA ASP A 100 4.63 26.90 -1.12
C ASP A 100 4.49 28.36 -0.63
N ALA A 101 4.03 28.58 0.61
CA ALA A 101 3.61 29.90 1.07
C ALA A 101 4.76 30.93 1.20
N ASP A 102 6.03 30.52 1.20
CA ASP A 102 7.14 31.38 1.63
C ASP A 102 8.40 31.36 0.72
N ARG A 103 8.26 31.31 -0.62
CA ARG A 103 9.45 31.23 -1.51
C ARG A 103 9.62 32.38 -2.51
N SER A 104 10.89 32.72 -2.76
CA SER A 104 11.35 33.77 -3.68
C SER A 104 11.12 33.41 -5.16
N PRO A 105 11.12 34.40 -6.08
CA PRO A 105 11.07 34.17 -7.53
C PRO A 105 12.17 33.24 -8.08
N ASP A 106 13.39 33.30 -7.55
CA ASP A 106 14.51 32.43 -7.96
C ASP A 106 14.24 30.95 -7.68
N ALA A 107 13.43 30.66 -6.65
CA ALA A 107 12.97 29.31 -6.36
C ALA A 107 11.95 28.81 -7.39
N ALA A 108 11.24 29.68 -8.12
CA ALA A 108 10.25 29.30 -9.12
C ALA A 108 10.89 28.76 -10.40
N TRP A 109 11.97 29.39 -10.89
CA TRP A 109 12.71 28.90 -12.07
C TRP A 109 13.39 27.57 -11.83
N THR A 110 14.08 27.44 -10.69
CA THR A 110 14.69 26.17 -10.28
C THR A 110 13.64 25.08 -10.14
N ARG A 111 12.45 25.42 -9.63
CA ARG A 111 11.32 24.49 -9.50
C ARG A 111 10.79 24.06 -10.86
N TYR A 112 10.60 24.99 -11.80
CA TYR A 112 10.21 24.69 -13.17
C TYR A 112 11.17 23.71 -13.84
N VAL A 113 12.47 24.03 -13.86
CA VAL A 113 13.49 23.20 -14.51
C VAL A 113 13.49 21.79 -13.89
N ARG A 114 13.41 21.67 -12.56
CA ARG A 114 13.31 20.37 -11.89
C ARG A 114 12.03 19.61 -12.24
N MET A 115 10.88 20.29 -12.32
CA MET A 115 9.62 19.68 -12.76
C MET A 115 9.72 19.18 -14.20
N LEU A 116 10.37 19.92 -15.09
CA LEU A 116 10.65 19.49 -16.46
C LEU A 116 11.48 18.20 -16.48
N GLY A 117 12.57 18.15 -15.72
CA GLY A 117 13.38 16.94 -15.55
C GLY A 117 12.55 15.77 -15.00
N GLU A 118 11.79 15.99 -13.93
CA GLU A 118 10.93 14.96 -13.33
C GLU A 118 9.88 14.40 -14.31
N LEU A 119 9.31 15.23 -15.18
CA LEU A 119 8.37 14.82 -16.24
C LEU A 119 9.08 14.01 -17.34
N VAL A 120 10.30 14.39 -17.72
CA VAL A 120 11.14 13.68 -18.70
C VAL A 120 11.57 12.31 -18.15
N ASP A 121 11.93 12.21 -16.87
CA ASP A 121 12.23 10.96 -16.18
C ASP A 121 11.03 10.01 -16.25
N LEU A 122 9.83 10.49 -15.91
CA LEU A 122 8.60 9.70 -15.98
C LEU A 122 8.28 9.22 -17.40
N ALA A 123 8.47 10.10 -18.40
CA ALA A 123 8.29 9.75 -19.80
C ALA A 123 9.30 8.67 -20.23
N ALA A 124 10.58 8.81 -19.90
CA ALA A 124 11.61 7.83 -20.25
C ALA A 124 11.32 6.43 -19.66
N ARG A 125 10.86 6.37 -18.40
CA ARG A 125 10.43 5.12 -17.75
C ARG A 125 9.24 4.49 -18.46
N THR A 126 8.24 5.30 -18.79
CA THR A 126 7.04 4.87 -19.53
C THR A 126 7.39 4.31 -20.91
N VAL A 127 8.25 5.00 -21.65
CA VAL A 127 8.74 4.58 -22.96
C VAL A 127 9.48 3.25 -22.84
N ALA A 128 10.34 3.08 -21.83
CA ALA A 128 11.05 1.83 -21.60
C ALA A 128 10.08 0.67 -21.33
N LEU A 129 9.09 0.85 -20.45
CA LEU A 129 8.09 -0.18 -20.14
C LEU A 129 7.26 -0.57 -21.37
N ARG A 130 7.00 0.39 -22.27
CA ARG A 130 6.27 0.17 -23.52
C ARG A 130 7.12 -0.28 -24.71
N GLY A 131 8.39 -0.64 -24.50
CA GLY A 131 9.23 -1.17 -25.59
C GLY A 131 9.87 -0.12 -26.49
N GLY A 132 9.78 1.16 -26.15
CA GLY A 132 10.46 2.23 -26.86
C GLY A 132 11.97 2.16 -26.68
N ARG A 133 12.72 2.49 -27.73
CA ARG A 133 14.20 2.46 -27.72
C ARG A 133 14.84 3.83 -27.78
N ARG A 134 14.09 4.85 -28.18
CA ARG A 134 14.58 6.21 -28.35
C ARG A 134 13.49 7.18 -27.92
N LEU A 135 13.88 8.27 -27.26
CA LEU A 135 12.99 9.34 -26.84
C LEU A 135 13.49 10.69 -27.38
N ASP A 136 12.76 11.25 -28.34
CA ASP A 136 12.91 12.63 -28.78
C ASP A 136 12.13 13.55 -27.82
N VAL A 137 12.69 14.69 -27.43
CA VAL A 137 12.07 15.65 -26.51
C VAL A 137 12.03 17.03 -27.15
N LEU A 138 10.85 17.65 -27.16
CA LEU A 138 10.57 18.95 -27.77
C LEU A 138 10.04 19.95 -26.73
N PRO A 139 10.90 20.58 -25.91
CA PRO A 139 10.45 21.60 -24.97
C PRO A 139 10.08 22.90 -25.68
N ALA A 140 8.88 23.41 -25.45
CA ALA A 140 8.58 24.82 -25.69
C ALA A 140 9.17 25.67 -24.58
N GLN A 141 9.82 26.76 -24.95
CA GLN A 141 10.29 27.74 -23.98
C GLN A 141 10.02 29.18 -24.43
N ARG A 142 9.60 30.01 -23.48
CA ARG A 142 9.62 31.47 -23.62
C ARG A 142 11.03 31.98 -23.35
N SER A 143 11.46 32.98 -24.12
CA SER A 143 12.82 33.51 -24.00
C SER A 143 12.96 34.39 -22.77
N VAL A 144 13.32 33.80 -21.63
CA VAL A 144 13.65 34.52 -20.39
C VAL A 144 15.18 34.60 -20.26
N PRO A 145 15.77 35.80 -20.10
CA PRO A 145 17.19 35.97 -19.78
C PRO A 145 17.56 35.33 -18.44
N LEU A 146 18.76 34.78 -18.32
CA LEU A 146 19.28 34.28 -17.05
C LEU A 146 19.89 35.41 -16.22
N ASP A 147 19.84 35.29 -14.89
CA ASP A 147 20.64 36.13 -14.00
C ASP A 147 22.09 35.61 -13.86
N PRO A 148 23.05 36.41 -13.35
CA PRO A 148 24.45 35.99 -13.26
C PRO A 148 24.73 34.72 -12.45
N ALA A 149 23.92 34.39 -11.45
CA ALA A 149 24.09 33.17 -10.66
C ALA A 149 23.63 31.93 -11.44
N GLN A 150 22.54 32.07 -12.20
CA GLN A 150 22.03 31.06 -13.12
C GLN A 150 22.98 30.84 -14.30
N GLU A 151 23.59 31.90 -14.83
CA GLU A 151 24.63 31.82 -15.85
C GLU A 151 25.85 31.01 -15.38
N ALA A 152 26.33 31.26 -14.16
CA ALA A 152 27.44 30.52 -13.57
C ALA A 152 27.11 29.02 -13.40
N SER A 153 25.88 28.70 -12.98
CA SER A 153 25.41 27.32 -12.89
C SER A 153 25.34 26.64 -14.27
N ALA A 154 24.87 27.35 -15.31
CA ALA A 154 24.83 26.84 -16.68
C ALA A 154 26.23 26.59 -17.25
N ALA A 155 27.17 27.51 -17.01
CA ALA A 155 28.55 27.40 -17.47
C ALA A 155 29.29 26.19 -16.86
N THR A 156 29.02 25.87 -15.59
CA THR A 156 29.61 24.73 -14.89
C THR A 156 29.15 23.38 -15.46
N ALA A 157 27.99 23.36 -16.14
CA ALA A 157 27.45 22.17 -16.80
C ALA A 157 28.06 21.91 -18.21
N GLY A 158 28.98 22.76 -18.69
CA GLY A 158 29.77 22.50 -19.90
C GLY A 158 29.08 22.82 -21.23
N GLU A 159 27.95 23.52 -21.24
CA GLU A 159 27.35 24.00 -22.48
C GLU A 159 27.83 25.42 -22.84
N ALA A 160 28.37 25.57 -24.04
CA ALA A 160 28.65 26.89 -24.62
C ALA A 160 27.32 27.53 -25.03
N VAL A 161 26.90 28.56 -24.29
CA VAL A 161 25.62 29.23 -24.50
C VAL A 161 25.83 30.56 -25.22
N GLU A 162 26.03 30.52 -26.54
CA GLU A 162 26.09 31.75 -27.34
C GLU A 162 24.76 31.98 -28.06
N GLY A 163 23.99 32.92 -27.55
CA GLY A 163 22.97 33.65 -28.28
C GLY A 163 23.35 35.13 -28.38
N PRO A 164 22.84 35.87 -29.36
CA PRO A 164 23.14 37.30 -29.53
C PRO A 164 22.79 38.18 -28.31
N ASP A 165 21.97 37.66 -27.39
CA ASP A 165 21.50 38.35 -26.17
C ASP A 165 21.88 37.61 -24.87
N GLY A 166 22.86 36.70 -24.90
CA GLY A 166 23.31 35.92 -23.73
C GLY A 166 22.50 34.64 -23.43
N PRO A 167 22.82 33.95 -22.31
CA PRO A 167 22.17 32.72 -21.88
C PRO A 167 20.68 32.91 -21.54
N ARG A 168 19.85 31.92 -21.88
CA ARG A 168 18.39 31.95 -21.66
C ARG A 168 17.90 30.67 -20.99
N LEU A 169 16.73 30.72 -20.36
CA LEU A 169 16.07 29.57 -19.70
C LEU A 169 15.93 28.33 -20.61
N ARG A 170 15.79 28.55 -21.93
CA ARG A 170 15.81 27.49 -22.94
C ARG A 170 17.05 26.59 -22.87
N THR A 171 18.20 27.17 -22.53
CA THR A 171 19.46 26.44 -22.43
C THR A 171 19.48 25.57 -21.18
N LEU A 172 19.04 26.11 -20.03
CA LEU A 172 18.87 25.31 -18.82
C LEU A 172 17.90 24.14 -19.00
N SER A 173 16.83 24.35 -19.78
CA SER A 173 15.87 23.29 -20.10
C SER A 173 16.50 22.17 -20.93
N ALA A 174 17.27 22.49 -21.97
CA ALA A 174 17.99 21.49 -22.77
C ALA A 174 19.00 20.70 -21.94
N VAL A 175 19.77 21.39 -21.10
CA VAL A 175 20.74 20.79 -20.17
C VAL A 175 20.05 19.82 -19.23
N GLU A 176 18.96 20.25 -18.57
CA GLU A 176 18.23 19.43 -17.60
C GLU A 176 17.62 18.19 -18.25
N VAL A 177 17.02 18.32 -19.44
CA VAL A 177 16.50 17.18 -20.21
C VAL A 177 17.61 16.17 -20.47
N ARG A 178 18.78 16.62 -20.93
CA ARG A 178 19.91 15.73 -21.22
C ARG A 178 20.44 15.07 -19.96
N HIS A 179 20.70 15.84 -18.90
CA HIS A 179 21.15 15.31 -17.62
C HIS A 179 20.18 14.29 -17.05
N THR A 180 18.88 14.54 -17.16
CA THR A 180 17.87 13.61 -16.69
C THR A 180 17.90 12.30 -17.48
N LEU A 181 17.92 12.36 -18.81
CA LEU A 181 17.99 11.16 -19.65
C LEU A 181 19.30 10.38 -19.41
N GLU A 182 20.42 11.07 -19.21
CA GLU A 182 21.69 10.44 -18.85
C GLU A 182 21.64 9.79 -17.46
N ALA A 183 21.05 10.46 -16.47
CA ALA A 183 20.90 9.93 -15.11
C ALA A 183 20.04 8.66 -15.11
N VAL A 184 18.89 8.69 -15.80
CA VAL A 184 18.01 7.52 -15.95
C VAL A 184 18.76 6.36 -16.63
N ARG A 185 19.54 6.64 -17.67
CA ARG A 185 20.34 5.61 -18.37
C ARG A 185 21.45 4.99 -17.53
N ARG A 186 21.92 5.66 -16.48
CA ARG A 186 22.92 5.12 -15.54
C ARG A 186 22.28 4.21 -14.48
N GLU A 187 20.96 4.21 -14.33
CA GLU A 187 20.28 3.29 -13.43
C GLU A 187 20.38 1.85 -13.96
N ASP A 188 20.41 0.88 -13.03
CA ASP A 188 20.38 -0.52 -13.39
C ASP A 188 19.07 -0.87 -14.12
N VAL A 189 19.21 -1.58 -15.22
CA VAL A 189 18.08 -2.01 -16.06
C VAL A 189 17.47 -3.32 -15.54
N GLY A 190 18.28 -4.10 -14.79
CA GLY A 190 17.98 -5.44 -14.27
C GLY A 190 17.12 -6.28 -15.21
N TRP A 191 15.92 -6.70 -14.79
CA TRP A 191 15.05 -7.59 -15.57
C TRP A 191 14.14 -6.92 -16.61
N SER A 192 14.19 -5.58 -16.71
CA SER A 192 13.35 -4.82 -17.63
C SER A 192 14.08 -4.45 -18.92
N LEU A 193 13.41 -3.69 -19.78
CA LEU A 193 14.00 -3.09 -20.97
C LEU A 193 14.99 -1.98 -20.60
N PRO A 194 16.10 -1.83 -21.35
CA PRO A 194 16.94 -0.65 -21.22
C PRO A 194 16.12 0.63 -21.37
N TYR A 195 16.51 1.66 -20.64
CA TYR A 195 15.94 2.99 -20.82
C TYR A 195 16.21 3.50 -22.24
N PRO A 196 15.31 4.33 -22.81
CA PRO A 196 15.47 4.80 -24.19
C PRO A 196 16.77 5.59 -24.35
N GLU A 197 17.38 5.43 -25.52
CA GLU A 197 18.45 6.32 -25.97
C GLU A 197 17.91 7.74 -26.14
N THR A 198 18.75 8.71 -25.81
CA THR A 198 18.46 10.13 -26.05
C THR A 198 18.32 10.35 -27.56
N GLY A 199 17.14 10.80 -27.97
CA GLY A 199 16.86 11.18 -29.33
C GLY A 199 17.29 12.62 -29.64
N THR A 200 16.49 13.33 -30.42
CA THR A 200 16.66 14.77 -30.59
C THR A 200 16.15 15.51 -29.36
N ILE A 201 16.87 16.55 -28.92
CA ILE A 201 16.40 17.52 -27.94
C ILE A 201 16.32 18.85 -28.68
N ASP A 202 15.11 19.28 -29.04
CA ASP A 202 14.89 20.51 -29.82
C ASP A 202 14.05 21.49 -29.01
N VAL A 203 14.71 22.52 -28.48
CA VAL A 203 14.05 23.55 -27.68
C VAL A 203 13.63 24.69 -28.59
N VAL A 204 12.31 24.81 -28.79
CA VAL A 204 11.71 25.76 -29.72
C VAL A 204 11.03 26.90 -28.97
N SER A 205 11.01 28.09 -29.59
CA SER A 205 10.22 29.19 -29.04
C SER A 205 8.74 28.89 -29.23
N ALA A 206 7.96 28.93 -28.14
CA ALA A 206 6.53 28.61 -28.14
C ALA A 206 5.71 29.45 -29.15
N GLY A 207 6.14 30.67 -29.46
CA GLY A 207 5.49 31.55 -30.43
C GLY A 207 5.95 31.41 -31.89
N SER A 208 6.88 30.49 -32.18
CA SER A 208 7.40 30.30 -33.54
C SER A 208 6.40 29.57 -34.43
N GLY A 209 6.18 30.05 -35.65
CA GLY A 209 5.40 29.33 -36.68
C GLY A 209 6.02 27.98 -37.08
N ALA A 210 7.28 27.72 -36.68
CA ALA A 210 7.95 26.45 -36.88
C ALA A 210 7.64 25.40 -35.80
N VAL A 211 6.94 25.75 -34.70
CA VAL A 211 6.70 24.85 -33.57
C VAL A 211 5.99 23.56 -34.02
N HIS A 212 6.43 22.43 -33.46
CA HIS A 212 5.77 21.14 -33.68
C HIS A 212 4.34 21.17 -33.10
N PRO A 213 3.31 20.67 -33.80
CA PRO A 213 1.92 20.73 -33.31
C PRO A 213 1.70 20.13 -31.92
N GLY A 214 2.46 19.09 -31.55
CA GLY A 214 2.41 18.50 -30.21
C GLY A 214 2.72 19.48 -29.07
N VAL A 215 3.53 20.51 -29.33
CA VAL A 215 3.81 21.58 -28.36
C VAL A 215 2.58 22.46 -28.16
N ALA A 216 1.85 22.77 -29.24
CA ALA A 216 0.58 23.50 -29.14
C ALA A 216 -0.51 22.66 -28.44
N PHE A 217 -0.47 21.33 -28.58
CA PHE A 217 -1.34 20.45 -27.81
C PHE A 217 -1.01 20.58 -26.31
N ALA A 218 0.26 20.50 -25.96
CA ALA A 218 0.74 20.65 -24.59
C ALA A 218 0.26 21.98 -23.95
N ASP A 219 0.35 23.11 -24.66
CA ASP A 219 -0.17 24.42 -24.18
C ASP A 219 -1.66 24.36 -23.81
N LEU A 220 -2.48 23.81 -24.71
CA LEU A 220 -3.92 23.65 -24.47
C LEU A 220 -4.20 22.77 -23.26
N GLY A 221 -3.48 21.65 -23.12
CA GLY A 221 -3.61 20.72 -22.01
C GLY A 221 -3.18 21.35 -20.69
N CYS A 222 -1.97 21.91 -20.63
CA CYS A 222 -1.41 22.53 -19.43
C CYS A 222 -2.34 23.63 -18.91
N ASN A 223 -2.79 24.55 -19.76
CA ASN A 223 -3.70 25.61 -19.35
C ASN A 223 -5.07 25.09 -18.90
N HIS A 224 -5.55 23.98 -19.47
CA HIS A 224 -6.80 23.36 -19.03
C HIS A 224 -6.66 22.73 -17.63
N VAL A 225 -5.58 21.99 -17.38
CA VAL A 225 -5.25 21.43 -16.05
C VAL A 225 -5.10 22.57 -15.03
N TRP A 226 -4.30 23.60 -15.34
CA TRP A 226 -4.07 24.74 -14.46
C TRP A 226 -5.35 25.51 -14.14
N ARG A 227 -6.27 25.68 -15.11
CA ARG A 227 -7.59 26.29 -14.85
C ARG A 227 -8.45 25.40 -13.95
N SER A 228 -8.37 24.08 -14.11
CA SER A 228 -9.15 23.10 -13.33
C SER A 228 -8.66 22.97 -11.88
N MET A 229 -7.37 23.20 -11.62
CA MET A 229 -6.84 23.31 -10.25
C MET A 229 -7.50 24.42 -9.42
N LYS A 230 -8.24 25.37 -10.05
CA LYS A 230 -9.02 26.41 -9.34
C LYS A 230 -10.33 25.91 -8.71
N ALA A 231 -10.82 24.74 -9.13
CA ALA A 231 -12.08 24.17 -8.67
C ALA A 231 -11.90 22.65 -8.52
N PRO A 232 -11.71 22.12 -7.30
CA PRO A 232 -11.47 20.68 -7.07
C PRO A 232 -12.50 19.77 -7.75
N ASP A 233 -13.77 20.17 -7.80
CA ASP A 233 -14.85 19.44 -8.48
C ASP A 233 -14.64 19.34 -10.00
N ALA A 234 -13.91 20.27 -10.61
CA ALA A 234 -13.58 20.28 -12.03
C ALA A 234 -12.45 19.29 -12.39
N MET A 235 -11.67 18.80 -11.43
CA MET A 235 -10.64 17.79 -11.68
C MET A 235 -11.23 16.43 -12.06
N VAL A 236 -12.48 16.15 -11.66
CA VAL A 236 -13.17 14.90 -12.00
C VAL A 236 -13.52 14.83 -13.49
N GLY A 237 -13.99 15.94 -14.09
CA GLY A 237 -14.30 16.01 -15.52
C GLY A 237 -13.07 16.18 -16.44
N LEU A 238 -11.96 16.67 -15.88
CA LEU A 238 -10.71 16.94 -16.61
C LEU A 238 -10.13 15.70 -17.32
N VAL A 239 -10.19 14.54 -16.66
CA VAL A 239 -9.66 13.29 -17.20
C VAL A 239 -10.48 12.82 -18.41
N ASP A 240 -11.80 12.94 -18.34
CA ASP A 240 -12.69 12.56 -19.44
C ASP A 240 -12.54 13.51 -20.64
N ASP A 241 -12.44 14.81 -20.40
CA ASP A 241 -12.21 15.86 -21.40
C ASP A 241 -10.93 15.64 -22.24
N LEU A 242 -9.91 15.06 -21.62
CA LEU A 242 -8.61 14.80 -22.24
C LEU A 242 -8.48 13.37 -22.79
N GLY A 243 -9.58 12.60 -22.81
CA GLY A 243 -9.66 11.30 -23.49
C GLY A 243 -9.64 10.08 -22.56
N GLY A 244 -9.90 10.28 -21.27
CA GLY A 244 -10.10 9.24 -20.26
C GLY A 244 -8.81 8.86 -19.51
N ALA A 245 -8.99 8.13 -18.40
CA ALA A 245 -7.92 7.77 -17.46
C ALA A 245 -6.75 6.98 -18.09
N GLU A 246 -7.00 6.25 -19.18
CA GLU A 246 -5.95 5.50 -19.88
C GLU A 246 -4.93 6.40 -20.61
N ARG A 247 -5.31 7.65 -20.91
CA ARG A 247 -4.53 8.57 -21.75
C ARG A 247 -4.10 9.84 -21.02
N VAL A 248 -4.54 10.06 -19.79
CA VAL A 248 -4.31 11.32 -19.08
C VAL A 248 -3.63 11.04 -17.75
N TRP A 249 -2.38 11.46 -17.66
CA TRP A 249 -1.54 11.24 -16.48
C TRP A 249 -1.33 12.58 -15.80
N ILE A 250 -1.90 12.74 -14.60
CA ILE A 250 -1.71 13.92 -13.76
C ILE A 250 -1.02 13.45 -12.50
N VAL A 251 0.22 13.89 -12.32
CA VAL A 251 1.11 13.45 -11.24
C VAL A 251 1.40 14.62 -10.32
N GLU A 252 1.23 14.41 -9.02
CA GLU A 252 1.74 15.34 -8.01
C GLU A 252 3.25 15.20 -7.90
N ARG A 253 3.93 16.35 -7.89
CA ARG A 253 5.38 16.40 -7.84
C ARG A 253 5.99 15.69 -6.62
N SER A 254 5.35 15.85 -5.46
CA SER A 254 5.72 15.21 -4.19
C SER A 254 5.78 13.68 -4.29
N GLU A 255 5.01 13.07 -5.21
CA GLU A 255 4.87 11.62 -5.33
C GLU A 255 5.72 11.02 -6.47
N THR A 256 6.42 11.85 -7.27
CA THR A 256 7.32 11.39 -8.36
C THR A 256 8.36 10.39 -7.87
N ARG A 257 8.91 10.60 -6.67
CA ARG A 257 9.85 9.69 -6.03
C ARG A 257 9.25 8.28 -5.88
N ARG A 258 8.00 8.17 -5.45
CA ARG A 258 7.34 6.86 -5.29
C ARG A 258 7.09 6.17 -6.62
N LEU A 259 6.73 6.93 -7.67
CA LEU A 259 6.61 6.38 -9.02
C LEU A 259 7.95 5.80 -9.54
N ARG A 260 9.07 6.45 -9.22
CA ARG A 260 10.42 5.92 -9.51
C ARG A 260 10.70 4.65 -8.71
N GLU A 261 10.30 4.61 -7.44
CA GLU A 261 10.48 3.43 -6.59
C GLU A 261 9.68 2.21 -7.10
N ILE A 262 8.51 2.42 -7.71
CA ILE A 262 7.75 1.37 -8.42
C ILE A 262 8.57 0.80 -9.59
N ASP A 263 9.02 1.66 -10.51
CA ASP A 263 9.77 1.22 -11.70
C ASP A 263 11.10 0.55 -11.32
N ARG A 264 11.83 1.08 -10.34
CA ARG A 264 13.07 0.45 -9.82
C ARG A 264 12.80 -0.92 -9.21
N ALA A 265 11.76 -1.06 -8.38
CA ALA A 265 11.40 -2.33 -7.79
C ALA A 265 11.03 -3.40 -8.83
N VAL A 266 10.33 -3.03 -9.90
CA VAL A 266 10.05 -3.92 -11.04
C VAL A 266 11.33 -4.34 -11.78
N ARG A 267 12.36 -3.48 -11.77
CA ARG A 267 13.64 -3.69 -12.45
C ARG A 267 14.64 -4.51 -11.65
N ASP A 268 14.48 -4.65 -10.34
CA ASP A 268 15.39 -5.42 -9.50
C ASP A 268 15.65 -6.84 -10.05
N THR A 269 16.76 -7.46 -9.64
CA THR A 269 17.15 -8.81 -10.07
C THR A 269 17.26 -9.73 -8.86
N PRO A 270 16.25 -10.56 -8.56
CA PRO A 270 14.91 -10.63 -9.20
C PRO A 270 14.01 -9.43 -8.82
N PRO A 271 12.91 -9.19 -9.57
CA PRO A 271 11.98 -8.09 -9.31
C PRO A 271 11.37 -8.14 -7.92
N ASP A 272 11.30 -6.98 -7.28
CA ASP A 272 10.65 -6.77 -5.99
C ASP A 272 9.20 -6.30 -6.20
N LEU A 273 8.38 -7.24 -6.69
CA LEU A 273 6.98 -6.97 -7.02
C LEU A 273 6.15 -6.62 -5.79
N VAL A 274 6.52 -7.13 -4.61
CA VAL A 274 5.86 -6.76 -3.35
C VAL A 274 6.15 -5.30 -3.00
N ARG A 275 7.40 -4.83 -3.09
CA ARG A 275 7.73 -3.41 -2.87
C ARG A 275 7.04 -2.50 -3.89
N ALA A 276 7.11 -2.83 -5.17
CA ALA A 276 6.41 -2.08 -6.23
C ALA A 276 4.92 -1.95 -5.94
N ALA A 277 4.25 -3.08 -5.65
CA ALA A 277 2.82 -3.11 -5.38
C ALA A 277 2.43 -2.37 -4.08
N ARG A 278 3.29 -2.36 -3.06
CA ARG A 278 3.08 -1.54 -1.86
C ARG A 278 3.06 -0.05 -2.16
N HIS A 279 3.95 0.44 -3.02
CA HIS A 279 3.93 1.84 -3.44
C HIS A 279 2.66 2.17 -4.24
N VAL A 280 2.20 1.26 -5.10
CA VAL A 280 0.92 1.41 -5.82
C VAL A 280 -0.26 1.49 -4.85
N ALA A 281 -0.35 0.56 -3.90
CA ALA A 281 -1.43 0.55 -2.90
C ALA A 281 -1.41 1.80 -2.00
N ALA A 282 -0.22 2.27 -1.59
CA ALA A 282 -0.07 3.47 -0.78
C ALA A 282 -0.56 4.75 -1.50
N LEU A 283 -0.41 4.81 -2.83
CA LEU A 283 -0.92 5.91 -3.66
C LEU A 283 -2.44 5.82 -3.84
N ALA A 284 -3.00 4.61 -4.00
CA ALA A 284 -4.44 4.41 -4.14
C ALA A 284 -5.25 4.80 -2.89
N GLY A 285 -4.67 4.64 -1.69
CA GLY A 285 -5.35 4.99 -0.43
C GLY A 285 -5.41 6.48 -0.11
N ARG A 286 -4.82 7.37 -0.92
CA ARG A 286 -4.74 8.81 -0.67
C ARG A 286 -5.72 9.57 -1.57
N SER A 287 -6.78 10.13 -0.97
CA SER A 287 -7.85 10.85 -1.71
C SER A 287 -7.37 12.08 -2.48
N ALA A 288 -6.30 12.75 -2.04
CA ALA A 288 -5.76 13.92 -2.73
C ALA A 288 -5.08 13.58 -4.07
N SER A 289 -4.57 12.35 -4.21
CA SER A 289 -3.68 11.94 -5.31
C SER A 289 -4.32 10.98 -6.31
N ALA A 290 -5.62 11.08 -6.56
CA ALA A 290 -6.35 10.17 -7.45
C ALA A 290 -5.71 10.04 -8.86
N GLY A 291 -5.19 11.16 -9.41
CA GLY A 291 -4.42 11.17 -10.66
C GLY A 291 -3.14 10.34 -10.56
N THR A 292 -2.31 10.59 -9.55
CA THR A 292 -1.07 9.86 -9.31
C THR A 292 -1.31 8.37 -9.07
N ALA A 293 -2.38 8.01 -8.35
CA ALA A 293 -2.77 6.62 -8.12
C ALA A 293 -3.09 5.89 -9.43
N SER A 294 -3.82 6.55 -10.34
CA SER A 294 -4.12 6.02 -11.68
C SER A 294 -2.83 5.76 -12.49
N VAL A 295 -1.89 6.71 -12.45
CA VAL A 295 -0.57 6.58 -13.09
C VAL A 295 0.22 5.41 -12.50
N ALA A 296 0.26 5.27 -11.18
CA ALA A 296 0.93 4.16 -10.51
C ALA A 296 0.34 2.80 -10.91
N ALA A 297 -0.99 2.67 -10.93
CA ALA A 297 -1.69 1.47 -11.39
C ALA A 297 -1.37 1.15 -12.85
N ARG A 298 -1.22 2.18 -13.70
CA ARG A 298 -0.84 1.99 -15.09
C ARG A 298 0.61 1.54 -15.26
N LEU A 299 1.55 2.18 -14.57
CA LEU A 299 2.96 1.77 -14.56
C LEU A 299 3.09 0.32 -14.11
N TRP A 300 2.36 -0.08 -13.07
CA TRP A 300 2.29 -1.46 -12.60
C TRP A 300 1.76 -2.43 -13.67
N THR A 301 0.70 -2.05 -14.38
CA THR A 301 0.10 -2.87 -15.45
C THR A 301 1.05 -3.02 -16.63
N ASP A 302 1.64 -1.92 -17.09
CA ASP A 302 2.61 -1.93 -18.21
C ASP A 302 3.85 -2.76 -17.82
N ALA A 303 4.35 -2.62 -16.59
CA ALA A 303 5.46 -3.41 -16.04
C ALA A 303 5.16 -4.91 -15.99
N THR A 304 4.08 -5.31 -15.32
CA THR A 304 3.70 -6.71 -15.16
C THR A 304 3.30 -7.38 -16.48
N GLY A 305 2.82 -6.60 -17.46
CA GLY A 305 2.57 -7.08 -18.83
C GLY A 305 3.85 -7.30 -19.66
N ALA A 306 4.93 -6.56 -19.37
CA ALA A 306 6.21 -6.68 -20.08
C ALA A 306 7.10 -7.82 -19.54
N LEU A 307 7.02 -8.11 -18.24
CA LEU A 307 7.87 -9.10 -17.56
C LEU A 307 7.78 -10.54 -18.13
N PRO A 308 6.62 -11.11 -18.50
CA PRO A 308 6.52 -12.51 -18.94
C PRO A 308 7.47 -12.87 -20.08
N LYS A 309 7.52 -12.01 -21.11
CA LYS A 309 8.40 -12.18 -22.28
C LYS A 309 9.88 -12.20 -21.90
N ARG A 310 10.25 -11.55 -20.80
CA ARG A 310 11.63 -11.46 -20.29
C ARG A 310 11.98 -12.68 -19.47
N VAL A 311 11.14 -13.00 -18.49
CA VAL A 311 11.32 -14.15 -17.61
C VAL A 311 11.35 -15.45 -18.43
N GLU A 312 10.54 -15.55 -19.48
CA GLU A 312 10.54 -16.68 -20.40
C GLU A 312 11.84 -16.79 -21.20
N LYS A 313 12.32 -15.68 -21.77
CA LYS A 313 13.56 -15.66 -22.57
C LYS A 313 14.76 -16.17 -21.77
N ASP A 314 14.84 -15.81 -20.50
CA ASP A 314 15.99 -16.11 -19.63
C ASP A 314 15.71 -17.30 -18.67
N ARG A 315 14.56 -17.98 -18.81
CA ARG A 315 14.11 -19.14 -18.01
C ARG A 315 14.14 -18.90 -16.48
N HIS A 316 13.77 -17.69 -16.05
CA HIS A 316 13.88 -17.27 -14.65
C HIS A 316 12.60 -17.45 -13.82
N TRP A 317 11.60 -18.17 -14.32
CA TRP A 317 10.32 -18.37 -13.62
C TRP A 317 10.46 -18.89 -12.18
N PRO A 318 11.30 -19.90 -11.88
CA PRO A 318 11.45 -20.37 -10.51
C PRO A 318 12.12 -19.34 -9.59
N ALA A 319 13.02 -18.51 -10.14
CA ALA A 319 13.67 -17.44 -9.38
C ALA A 319 12.67 -16.34 -9.00
N LEU A 320 11.77 -15.98 -9.93
CA LEU A 320 10.68 -15.04 -9.66
C LEU A 320 9.74 -15.58 -8.56
N GLY A 321 9.32 -16.84 -8.66
CA GLY A 321 8.46 -17.46 -7.65
C GLY A 321 9.11 -17.50 -6.26
N ARG A 322 10.41 -17.83 -6.17
CA ARG A 322 11.16 -17.79 -4.90
C ARG A 322 11.29 -16.38 -4.33
N ALA A 323 11.53 -15.39 -5.18
CA ALA A 323 11.60 -13.99 -4.77
C ALA A 323 10.26 -13.54 -4.17
N LEU A 324 9.16 -13.83 -4.86
CA LEU A 324 7.80 -13.55 -4.39
C LEU A 324 7.52 -14.24 -3.06
N ALA A 325 7.85 -15.53 -2.93
CA ALA A 325 7.64 -16.28 -1.69
C ALA A 325 8.43 -15.68 -0.52
N GLY A 326 9.72 -15.38 -0.70
CA GLY A 326 10.55 -14.77 0.34
C GLY A 326 10.09 -13.37 0.74
N GLN A 327 9.67 -12.54 -0.22
CA GLN A 327 9.12 -11.21 0.05
C GLN A 327 7.76 -11.28 0.76
N ALA A 328 6.90 -12.22 0.37
CA ALA A 328 5.62 -12.46 1.01
C ALA A 328 5.79 -12.92 2.46
N GLU A 329 6.70 -13.88 2.70
CA GLU A 329 7.05 -14.34 4.05
C GLU A 329 7.53 -13.18 4.94
N ALA A 330 8.41 -12.33 4.41
CA ALA A 330 8.92 -11.17 5.12
C ALA A 330 7.81 -10.16 5.49
N VAL A 331 6.82 -9.97 4.62
CA VAL A 331 5.69 -9.06 4.88
C VAL A 331 4.68 -9.67 5.87
N LEU A 332 4.38 -10.96 5.75
CA LEU A 332 3.42 -11.64 6.60
C LEU A 332 3.96 -11.88 8.01
N SER A 333 5.24 -12.24 8.15
CA SER A 333 5.89 -12.44 9.46
C SER A 333 5.88 -11.20 10.34
N ILE A 334 6.03 -9.99 9.78
CA ILE A 334 5.98 -8.74 10.54
C ILE A 334 4.54 -8.29 10.89
N LYS A 335 3.52 -8.89 10.25
CA LYS A 335 2.10 -8.51 10.37
C LYS A 335 1.85 -6.99 10.25
N GLY A 336 2.63 -6.33 9.40
CA GLY A 336 2.74 -4.87 9.35
C GLY A 336 1.61 -4.14 8.61
N GLY A 337 0.58 -4.84 8.15
CA GLY A 337 -0.57 -4.25 7.45
C GLY A 337 -0.37 -4.00 5.95
N ALA A 338 0.79 -4.33 5.38
CA ALA A 338 1.09 -4.16 3.96
C ALA A 338 0.42 -5.21 3.04
N TYR A 339 -0.76 -5.70 3.41
CA TYR A 339 -1.44 -6.83 2.76
C TYR A 339 -2.00 -6.46 1.38
N GLU A 340 -2.42 -5.21 1.15
CA GLU A 340 -2.91 -4.78 -0.17
C GLU A 340 -1.81 -4.80 -1.24
N GLY A 341 -0.60 -4.33 -0.89
CA GLY A 341 0.55 -4.42 -1.78
C GLY A 341 0.97 -5.87 -2.05
N LEU A 342 1.06 -6.69 -1.00
CA LEU A 342 1.36 -8.11 -1.17
C LEU A 342 0.31 -8.82 -2.06
N TRP A 343 -0.96 -8.53 -1.84
CA TRP A 343 -2.04 -9.11 -2.63
C TRP A 343 -1.98 -8.74 -4.10
N LEU A 344 -1.73 -7.46 -4.41
CA LEU A 344 -1.55 -7.02 -5.79
C LEU A 344 -0.39 -7.78 -6.46
N ALA A 345 0.73 -8.00 -5.76
CA ALA A 345 1.85 -8.78 -6.26
C ALA A 345 1.50 -10.27 -6.48
N LEU A 346 0.83 -10.91 -5.51
CA LEU A 346 0.34 -12.29 -5.62
C LEU A 346 -0.66 -12.43 -6.78
N ARG A 347 -1.57 -11.47 -6.95
CA ARG A 347 -2.54 -11.48 -8.05
C ARG A 347 -1.87 -11.40 -9.41
N ALA A 348 -0.87 -10.52 -9.57
CA ALA A 348 -0.16 -10.37 -10.82
C ALA A 348 0.73 -11.57 -11.16
N THR A 349 1.30 -12.25 -10.16
CA THR A 349 2.42 -13.20 -10.34
C THR A 349 2.08 -14.64 -9.97
N TRP A 350 0.97 -14.89 -9.28
CA TRP A 350 0.62 -16.23 -8.78
C TRP A 350 -0.86 -16.60 -8.94
N LEU A 351 -1.82 -15.71 -8.64
CA LEU A 351 -3.25 -16.06 -8.64
C LEU A 351 -3.95 -15.83 -9.97
N GLY A 352 -3.58 -14.77 -10.68
CA GLY A 352 -4.32 -14.32 -11.87
C GLY A 352 -4.24 -15.28 -13.07
N ALA A 353 -5.04 -14.97 -14.08
CA ALA A 353 -4.93 -15.53 -15.44
C ALA A 353 -3.96 -14.69 -16.31
N THR A 354 -2.99 -14.02 -15.69
CA THR A 354 -2.00 -13.25 -16.41
C THR A 354 -0.91 -14.20 -16.93
N PRO A 355 -0.24 -13.88 -18.04
CA PRO A 355 0.90 -14.68 -18.50
C PRO A 355 2.02 -14.79 -17.46
N LEU A 356 2.17 -13.77 -16.61
CA LEU A 356 3.14 -13.77 -15.50
C LEU A 356 2.78 -14.83 -14.44
N ALA A 357 1.50 -14.90 -14.06
CA ALA A 357 1.02 -15.88 -13.10
C ALA A 357 1.04 -17.30 -13.65
N GLU A 358 0.58 -17.50 -14.88
CA GLU A 358 0.60 -18.81 -15.55
C GLU A 358 2.03 -19.35 -15.72
N GLY A 359 2.96 -18.51 -16.18
CA GLY A 359 4.36 -18.89 -16.33
C GLY A 359 5.02 -19.22 -15.00
N THR A 360 4.74 -18.45 -13.95
CA THR A 360 5.28 -18.71 -12.59
C THR A 360 4.72 -20.00 -12.02
N ARG A 361 3.40 -20.22 -12.08
CA ARG A 361 2.76 -21.47 -11.62
C ARG A 361 3.31 -22.70 -12.33
N SER A 362 3.37 -22.65 -13.66
CA SER A 362 3.77 -23.80 -14.49
C SER A 362 5.23 -24.22 -14.29
N ALA A 363 6.11 -23.28 -13.94
CA ALA A 363 7.53 -23.56 -13.76
C ALA A 363 7.94 -23.75 -12.29
N ALA A 364 7.09 -23.41 -11.33
CA ALA A 364 7.38 -23.58 -9.91
C ALA A 364 7.41 -25.08 -9.54
N PRO A 365 8.45 -25.56 -8.83
CA PRO A 365 8.43 -26.91 -8.28
C PRO A 365 7.32 -27.05 -7.22
N LEU A 366 6.82 -28.27 -6.99
CA LEU A 366 5.69 -28.53 -6.09
C LEU A 366 5.84 -27.87 -4.71
N GLU A 367 7.03 -27.92 -4.11
CA GLU A 367 7.31 -27.29 -2.82
C GLU A 367 7.11 -25.77 -2.83
N LEU A 368 7.51 -25.10 -3.92
CA LEU A 368 7.30 -23.68 -4.09
C LEU A 368 5.83 -23.36 -4.37
N GLN A 369 5.12 -24.24 -5.08
CA GLN A 369 3.69 -24.07 -5.31
C GLN A 369 2.90 -24.16 -4.00
N ALA A 370 3.18 -25.17 -3.17
CA ALA A 370 2.58 -25.32 -1.85
C ALA A 370 2.84 -24.08 -0.98
N GLN A 371 4.09 -23.60 -0.93
CA GLN A 371 4.43 -22.39 -0.18
C GLN A 371 3.67 -21.15 -0.69
N LEU A 372 3.60 -20.94 -2.00
CA LEU A 372 2.90 -19.77 -2.57
C LEU A 372 1.37 -19.86 -2.38
N TRP A 373 0.77 -21.05 -2.41
CA TRP A 373 -0.64 -21.24 -2.06
C TRP A 373 -0.91 -20.98 -0.59
N ARG A 374 -0.04 -21.47 0.30
CA ARG A 374 -0.13 -21.14 1.72
C ARG A 374 -0.01 -19.63 1.97
N LEU A 375 0.99 -18.96 1.41
CA LEU A 375 1.19 -17.51 1.54
C LEU A 375 -0.01 -16.72 0.98
N THR A 376 -0.60 -17.20 -0.11
CA THR A 376 -1.85 -16.68 -0.65
C THR A 376 -2.98 -16.78 0.36
N MET A 377 -3.17 -17.97 0.93
CA MET A 377 -4.21 -18.25 1.91
C MET A 377 -4.04 -17.37 3.16
N GLU A 378 -2.81 -17.21 3.64
CA GLU A 378 -2.49 -16.34 4.76
C GLU A 378 -2.80 -14.87 4.47
N CYS A 379 -2.40 -14.37 3.30
CA CYS A 379 -2.71 -13.01 2.87
C CYS A 379 -4.24 -12.81 2.70
N ALA A 380 -4.94 -13.77 2.11
CA ALA A 380 -6.40 -13.76 1.98
C ALA A 380 -7.09 -13.75 3.34
N ASN A 381 -6.61 -14.57 4.30
CA ASN A 381 -7.10 -14.57 5.68
C ASN A 381 -6.91 -13.22 6.39
N HIS A 382 -5.76 -12.56 6.19
CA HIS A 382 -5.53 -11.23 6.73
C HIS A 382 -6.43 -10.15 6.10
N ARG A 383 -6.77 -10.29 4.82
CA ARG A 383 -7.77 -9.45 4.14
C ARG A 383 -9.21 -9.83 4.49
N GLY A 384 -9.40 -11.02 5.06
CA GLY A 384 -10.70 -11.63 5.31
C GLY A 384 -11.40 -12.17 4.04
N ASP A 385 -10.69 -12.30 2.91
CA ASP A 385 -11.21 -12.83 1.65
C ASP A 385 -11.34 -14.37 1.76
N THR A 386 -12.48 -14.81 2.29
CA THR A 386 -12.75 -16.23 2.56
C THR A 386 -12.81 -17.06 1.28
N THR A 387 -13.33 -16.50 0.18
CA THR A 387 -13.43 -17.21 -1.10
C THR A 387 -12.04 -17.55 -1.62
N THR A 388 -11.15 -16.56 -1.71
CA THR A 388 -9.80 -16.85 -2.21
C THR A 388 -9.00 -17.72 -1.23
N ALA A 389 -9.22 -17.60 0.08
CA ALA A 389 -8.59 -18.49 1.05
C ALA A 389 -9.00 -19.96 0.85
N ILE A 390 -10.29 -20.24 0.61
CA ILE A 390 -10.79 -21.59 0.30
C ILE A 390 -10.19 -22.11 -1.01
N ASP A 391 -10.18 -21.29 -2.06
CA ASP A 391 -9.62 -21.70 -3.35
C ASP A 391 -8.12 -21.98 -3.26
N ALA A 392 -7.38 -21.17 -2.50
CA ALA A 392 -5.96 -21.39 -2.24
C ALA A 392 -5.70 -22.66 -1.43
N ALA A 393 -6.53 -22.97 -0.43
CA ALA A 393 -6.44 -24.20 0.35
C ALA A 393 -6.62 -25.44 -0.53
N ARG A 394 -7.68 -25.47 -1.36
CA ARG A 394 -7.93 -26.56 -2.32
C ARG A 394 -6.78 -26.73 -3.32
N ALA A 395 -6.23 -25.61 -3.80
CA ALA A 395 -5.09 -25.65 -4.71
C ALA A 395 -3.82 -26.18 -4.04
N ALA A 396 -3.60 -25.87 -2.76
CA ALA A 396 -2.52 -26.46 -1.96
C ALA A 396 -2.72 -27.96 -1.74
N GLU A 397 -3.94 -28.39 -1.39
CA GLU A 397 -4.28 -29.81 -1.19
C GLU A 397 -3.98 -30.65 -2.44
N ALA A 398 -4.35 -30.15 -3.62
CA ALA A 398 -4.04 -30.81 -4.89
C ALA A 398 -2.52 -30.98 -5.14
N VAL A 399 -1.68 -30.10 -4.58
CA VAL A 399 -0.21 -30.23 -4.65
C VAL A 399 0.28 -31.34 -3.71
N PHE A 400 -0.37 -31.55 -2.57
CA PHE A 400 0.02 -32.56 -1.57
C PHE A 400 -0.30 -34.00 -2.00
N ASP A 401 -1.33 -34.22 -2.81
CA ASP A 401 -1.76 -35.56 -3.25
C ASP A 401 -0.72 -36.31 -4.09
N GLY A 402 0.27 -35.62 -4.65
CA GLY A 402 1.25 -36.18 -5.59
C GLY A 402 2.68 -36.38 -5.06
N ALA A 403 3.03 -35.89 -3.87
CA ALA A 403 4.42 -35.89 -3.41
C ALA A 403 4.58 -35.92 -1.89
N ARG A 404 5.62 -36.62 -1.42
CA ARG A 404 5.98 -36.71 0.01
C ARG A 404 7.40 -36.19 0.21
N SER A 405 7.54 -34.94 0.63
CA SER A 405 8.79 -34.39 1.16
C SER A 405 8.52 -33.74 2.52
N PHE A 406 9.54 -33.65 3.37
CA PHE A 406 9.42 -32.98 4.67
C PHE A 406 8.92 -31.54 4.55
N ARG A 407 9.35 -30.83 3.50
CA ARG A 407 8.90 -29.47 3.23
C ARG A 407 7.41 -29.42 2.88
N LEU A 408 6.91 -30.34 2.05
CA LEU A 408 5.48 -30.41 1.74
C LEU A 408 4.64 -30.74 2.97
N LEU A 409 5.14 -31.59 3.88
CA LEU A 409 4.46 -31.87 5.15
C LEU A 409 4.37 -30.61 6.02
N ALA A 410 5.45 -29.82 6.13
CA ALA A 410 5.43 -28.56 6.86
C ALA A 410 4.44 -27.54 6.25
N GLU A 411 4.42 -27.39 4.92
CA GLU A 411 3.44 -26.51 4.26
C GLU A 411 2.00 -27.00 4.47
N ARG A 412 1.75 -28.32 4.45
CA ARG A 412 0.42 -28.90 4.71
C ARG A 412 -0.08 -28.60 6.11
N GLN A 413 0.80 -28.67 7.10
CA GLN A 413 0.49 -28.33 8.48
C GLN A 413 0.08 -26.86 8.61
N GLN A 414 0.83 -25.96 7.95
CA GLN A 414 0.51 -24.53 7.94
C GLN A 414 -0.80 -24.22 7.20
N VAL A 415 -1.08 -24.91 6.09
CA VAL A 415 -2.37 -24.79 5.38
C VAL A 415 -3.53 -25.25 6.27
N SER A 416 -3.36 -26.35 7.00
CA SER A 416 -4.38 -26.84 7.94
C SER A 416 -4.65 -25.84 9.06
N ASN A 417 -3.60 -25.22 9.61
CA ASN A 417 -3.70 -24.12 10.57
C ASN A 417 -4.47 -22.92 10.00
N LEU A 418 -4.14 -22.52 8.77
CA LEU A 418 -4.82 -21.41 8.10
C LEU A 418 -6.27 -21.73 7.73
N ALA A 419 -6.63 -22.99 7.54
CA ALA A 419 -8.01 -23.42 7.29
C ALA A 419 -8.90 -23.18 8.52
N VAL A 420 -8.38 -23.45 9.72
CA VAL A 420 -9.06 -23.09 10.97
C VAL A 420 -9.27 -21.58 11.07
N VAL A 421 -8.24 -20.78 10.75
CA VAL A 421 -8.36 -19.31 10.69
C VAL A 421 -9.36 -18.86 9.61
N GLN A 422 -9.46 -19.57 8.50
CA GLN A 422 -10.42 -19.31 7.43
C GLN A 422 -11.87 -19.57 7.88
N LEU A 423 -12.12 -20.64 8.64
CA LEU A 423 -13.44 -20.91 9.25
C LEU A 423 -13.80 -19.83 10.27
N GLN A 424 -12.85 -19.42 11.12
CA GLN A 424 -13.04 -18.26 12.00
C GLN A 424 -13.38 -16.99 11.20
N ASN A 425 -12.81 -16.85 9.99
CA ASN A 425 -13.09 -15.76 9.07
C ASN A 425 -14.48 -15.81 8.44
N GLU A 426 -15.10 -16.97 8.24
CA GLU A 426 -16.50 -17.04 7.76
C GLU A 426 -17.47 -16.42 8.75
N LEU A 427 -17.11 -16.47 10.02
CA LEU A 427 -17.82 -15.74 11.05
C LEU A 427 -17.44 -14.25 10.96
N PRO A 428 -18.34 -13.35 11.35
CA PRO A 428 -19.68 -13.68 11.80
C PRO A 428 -20.63 -13.90 10.61
N ALA A 429 -21.50 -14.92 10.72
CA ALA A 429 -22.33 -15.46 9.63
C ALA A 429 -23.85 -15.38 9.96
N PRO A 430 -24.77 -15.58 8.99
CA PRO A 430 -26.20 -15.72 9.27
C PRO A 430 -26.45 -16.83 10.31
N GLU A 431 -27.46 -16.66 11.17
CA GLU A 431 -27.77 -17.59 12.28
C GLU A 431 -27.88 -19.06 11.81
N ALA A 432 -28.45 -19.30 10.63
CA ALA A 432 -28.57 -20.64 10.03
C ALA A 432 -27.22 -21.32 9.71
N ASP A 433 -26.14 -20.54 9.55
CA ASP A 433 -24.81 -21.05 9.23
C ASP A 433 -23.90 -21.14 10.46
N VAL A 434 -24.25 -20.48 11.57
CA VAL A 434 -23.40 -20.38 12.77
C VAL A 434 -23.13 -21.75 13.37
N ASP A 435 -24.16 -22.57 13.59
CA ASP A 435 -23.99 -23.89 14.22
C ASP A 435 -23.11 -24.81 13.37
N ARG A 436 -23.33 -24.82 12.05
CA ARG A 436 -22.48 -25.56 11.10
C ARG A 436 -21.01 -25.11 11.20
N ILE A 437 -20.75 -23.80 11.13
CA ILE A 437 -19.37 -23.29 11.18
C ILE A 437 -18.72 -23.59 12.54
N ARG A 438 -19.49 -23.59 13.64
CA ARG A 438 -18.98 -23.97 14.97
C ARG A 438 -18.61 -25.44 15.05
N GLU A 439 -19.44 -26.33 14.52
CA GLU A 439 -19.15 -27.77 14.42
C GLU A 439 -17.91 -28.04 13.57
N ASP A 440 -17.84 -27.42 12.38
CA ASP A 440 -16.67 -27.49 11.51
C ASP A 440 -15.41 -26.96 12.24
N LEU A 441 -15.51 -25.82 12.93
CA LEU A 441 -14.39 -25.23 13.66
C LEU A 441 -13.88 -26.16 14.77
N LEU A 442 -14.78 -26.81 15.53
CA LEU A 442 -14.40 -27.80 16.56
C LEU A 442 -13.68 -28.98 15.93
N GLN A 443 -14.27 -29.58 14.90
CA GLN A 443 -13.71 -30.76 14.24
C GLN A 443 -12.30 -30.47 13.67
N TYR A 444 -12.15 -29.36 12.95
CA TYR A 444 -10.85 -28.97 12.39
C TYR A 444 -9.84 -28.57 13.47
N THR A 445 -10.30 -28.03 14.61
CA THR A 445 -9.43 -27.74 15.76
C THR A 445 -8.89 -29.02 16.38
N GLU A 446 -9.70 -30.06 16.54
CA GLU A 446 -9.23 -31.35 17.06
C GLU A 446 -8.22 -32.00 16.09
N HIS A 447 -8.49 -32.00 14.79
CA HIS A 447 -7.51 -32.46 13.79
C HIS A 447 -6.19 -31.66 13.85
N LEU A 448 -6.26 -30.36 14.20
CA LEU A 448 -5.06 -29.52 14.37
C LEU A 448 -4.23 -29.96 15.57
N LEU A 449 -4.89 -30.37 16.66
CA LEU A 449 -4.23 -30.89 17.86
C LEU A 449 -3.57 -32.25 17.58
N GLU A 450 -4.28 -33.16 16.92
CA GLU A 450 -3.72 -34.44 16.46
C GLU A 450 -2.49 -34.22 15.57
N ALA A 451 -2.59 -33.30 14.60
CA ALA A 451 -1.46 -32.95 13.74
C ALA A 451 -0.29 -32.33 14.52
N ALA A 452 -0.56 -31.55 15.57
CA ALA A 452 0.47 -31.01 16.45
C ALA A 452 1.22 -32.14 17.18
N GLU A 453 0.51 -33.15 17.68
CA GLU A 453 1.10 -34.31 18.35
C GLU A 453 1.92 -35.17 17.38
N GLU A 454 1.34 -35.59 16.25
CA GLU A 454 2.00 -36.44 15.25
C GLU A 454 3.24 -35.78 14.64
N THR A 455 3.13 -34.50 14.26
CA THR A 455 4.21 -33.83 13.52
C THR A 455 5.41 -33.53 14.40
N GLY A 456 5.20 -33.11 15.66
CA GLY A 456 6.34 -32.88 16.54
C GLY A 456 6.98 -34.18 17.04
N ALA A 457 6.32 -35.34 16.95
CA ALA A 457 6.99 -36.63 17.08
C ALA A 457 7.94 -36.88 15.89
N LEU A 458 7.49 -36.60 14.66
CA LEU A 458 8.32 -36.74 13.45
C LEU A 458 9.49 -35.74 13.39
N LEU A 459 9.28 -34.48 13.80
CA LEU A 459 10.35 -33.48 13.86
C LEU A 459 11.32 -33.79 15.01
N GLY A 460 10.85 -34.25 16.17
CA GLY A 460 11.70 -34.72 17.25
C GLY A 460 12.65 -35.85 16.84
N MET A 461 12.22 -36.74 15.93
CA MET A 461 13.08 -37.78 15.36
C MET A 461 14.07 -37.27 14.31
N ALA A 462 13.80 -36.13 13.65
CA ALA A 462 14.68 -35.55 12.63
C ALA A 462 15.82 -34.70 13.23
N PHE A 463 15.69 -34.26 14.49
CA PHE A 463 16.63 -33.36 15.17
C PHE A 463 17.37 -34.03 16.36
N GLU A 464 17.67 -35.33 16.30
CA GLU A 464 18.42 -36.08 17.34
C GLU A 464 19.81 -35.49 17.72
N GLU A 465 20.26 -34.39 17.11
CA GLU A 465 21.55 -33.72 17.36
C GLU A 465 21.47 -32.23 17.75
N THR A 466 20.32 -31.68 18.17
CA THR A 466 20.36 -30.33 18.78
C THR A 466 20.70 -30.44 20.26
N ASP A 467 21.83 -29.83 20.65
CA ASP A 467 22.32 -29.66 22.02
C ASP A 467 21.18 -29.51 23.05
N GLU A 468 21.36 -30.09 24.24
CA GLU A 468 20.43 -29.94 25.37
C GLU A 468 19.87 -28.51 25.41
N PRO A 469 18.54 -28.33 25.57
CA PRO A 469 17.93 -27.02 25.55
C PRO A 469 18.70 -26.12 26.52
N THR A 470 19.31 -25.06 25.98
CA THR A 470 20.04 -24.07 26.77
C THR A 470 19.06 -23.62 27.85
N SER A 471 19.35 -23.91 29.12
CA SER A 471 18.37 -23.78 30.21
C SER A 471 17.73 -22.40 30.18
N VAL A 472 16.53 -22.29 29.60
CA VAL A 472 15.81 -21.02 29.52
C VAL A 472 15.36 -20.74 30.95
N THR A 473 15.99 -19.75 31.58
CA THR A 473 15.55 -19.31 32.91
C THR A 473 14.37 -18.37 32.70
N PRO A 474 13.14 -18.73 33.10
CA PRO A 474 12.01 -17.83 32.98
C PRO A 474 12.25 -16.53 33.74
N ASP A 475 11.85 -15.42 33.13
CA ASP A 475 11.81 -14.15 33.83
C ASP A 475 10.75 -14.14 34.96
N GLU A 476 10.67 -13.04 35.68
CA GLU A 476 9.71 -12.90 36.78
C GLU A 476 8.25 -12.97 36.30
N SER A 477 7.94 -12.37 35.16
CA SER A 477 6.58 -12.31 34.60
C SER A 477 6.11 -13.70 34.15
N GLU A 478 7.00 -14.51 33.56
CA GLU A 478 6.74 -15.93 33.28
C GLU A 478 6.45 -16.71 34.54
N ARG A 479 7.33 -16.63 35.55
CA ARG A 479 7.15 -17.36 36.81
C ARG A 479 5.82 -17.00 37.49
N LYS A 480 5.42 -15.73 37.43
CA LYS A 480 4.11 -15.29 37.94
C LYS A 480 2.96 -15.95 37.20
N LEU A 481 3.00 -16.00 35.86
CA LEU A 481 1.92 -16.62 35.09
C LEU A 481 1.81 -18.12 35.34
N TRP A 482 2.93 -18.85 35.30
CA TRP A 482 2.96 -20.29 35.59
C TRP A 482 2.51 -20.60 37.02
N GLY A 483 2.97 -19.80 38.00
CA GLY A 483 2.52 -19.90 39.39
C GLY A 483 1.03 -19.62 39.55
N ALA A 484 0.49 -18.57 38.93
CA ALA A 484 -0.93 -18.25 38.95
C ALA A 484 -1.79 -19.31 38.21
N ALA A 485 -1.18 -20.03 37.25
CA ALA A 485 -1.79 -21.18 36.59
C ALA A 485 -1.73 -22.48 37.42
N GLU A 486 -1.09 -22.45 38.59
CA GLU A 486 -0.82 -23.62 39.46
C GLU A 486 -0.05 -24.72 38.72
N ARG A 487 0.89 -24.33 37.84
CA ARG A 487 1.70 -25.23 37.02
C ARG A 487 3.19 -24.93 37.18
N GLU A 488 4.01 -25.97 37.11
CA GLU A 488 5.45 -25.76 36.97
C GLU A 488 5.76 -25.24 35.55
N PRO A 489 6.66 -24.26 35.42
CA PRO A 489 7.13 -23.81 34.11
C PRO A 489 7.64 -24.97 33.24
N SER A 490 7.00 -25.17 32.08
CA SER A 490 7.39 -26.20 31.12
C SER A 490 7.97 -25.55 29.85
N PHE A 491 9.19 -25.96 29.49
CA PHE A 491 9.91 -25.48 28.32
C PHE A 491 10.25 -26.69 27.47
N ALA A 492 9.54 -26.83 26.36
CA ALA A 492 9.90 -27.81 25.36
C ALA A 492 11.00 -27.24 24.45
N PRO A 493 11.73 -28.08 23.70
CA PRO A 493 12.55 -27.61 22.60
C PRO A 493 11.74 -26.67 21.69
N PRO A 494 12.30 -25.52 21.27
CA PRO A 494 11.56 -24.56 20.46
C PRO A 494 11.00 -25.18 19.18
N ASP A 495 9.68 -25.07 19.00
CA ASP A 495 8.95 -25.55 17.83
C ASP A 495 7.83 -24.56 17.51
N ILE A 496 8.18 -23.53 16.75
CA ILE A 496 7.28 -22.42 16.44
C ILE A 496 6.01 -22.91 15.73
N GLU A 497 6.11 -23.92 14.88
CA GLU A 497 4.97 -24.43 14.12
C GLU A 497 4.00 -25.18 15.02
N ARG A 498 4.50 -26.07 15.88
CA ARG A 498 3.67 -26.72 16.90
C ARG A 498 3.05 -25.70 17.87
N GLY A 499 3.82 -24.70 18.29
CA GLY A 499 3.30 -23.58 19.08
C GLY A 499 2.17 -22.84 18.37
N ARG A 500 2.28 -22.58 17.06
CA ARG A 500 1.22 -21.93 16.26
C ARG A 500 -0.04 -22.78 16.16
N LEU A 501 0.08 -24.10 16.00
CA LEU A 501 -1.08 -25.00 16.01
C LEU A 501 -1.84 -24.94 17.33
N TYR A 502 -1.15 -25.13 18.46
CA TYR A 502 -1.77 -25.01 19.78
C TYR A 502 -2.34 -23.60 20.01
N GLY A 503 -1.65 -22.56 19.54
CA GLY A 503 -2.12 -21.19 19.64
C GLY A 503 -3.39 -20.91 18.83
N THR A 504 -3.53 -21.48 17.63
CA THR A 504 -4.77 -21.38 16.84
C THR A 504 -5.89 -22.22 17.45
N ALA A 505 -5.60 -23.41 17.95
CA ALA A 505 -6.57 -24.23 18.67
C ALA A 505 -7.09 -23.49 19.91
N ALA A 506 -6.19 -22.93 20.74
CA ALA A 506 -6.54 -22.12 21.90
C ALA A 506 -7.52 -20.99 21.55
N ARG A 507 -7.25 -20.26 20.47
CA ARG A 507 -8.08 -19.15 20.00
C ARG A 507 -9.45 -19.64 19.52
N SER A 508 -9.51 -20.82 18.90
CA SER A 508 -10.77 -21.46 18.48
C SER A 508 -11.62 -21.90 19.66
N HIS A 509 -11.03 -22.53 20.69
CA HIS A 509 -11.76 -22.86 21.92
C HIS A 509 -12.24 -21.59 22.64
N ALA A 510 -11.40 -20.56 22.73
CA ALA A 510 -11.76 -19.28 23.35
C ALA A 510 -12.96 -18.66 22.63
N PHE A 511 -12.91 -18.68 21.30
CA PHE A 511 -13.98 -18.20 20.43
C PHE A 511 -15.31 -18.93 20.65
N LEU A 512 -15.25 -20.25 20.90
CA LEU A 512 -16.42 -21.09 21.16
C LEU A 512 -16.91 -21.05 22.61
N GLY A 513 -16.21 -20.32 23.49
CA GLY A 513 -16.56 -20.14 24.90
C GLY A 513 -15.92 -21.15 25.86
N ASP A 514 -15.07 -22.06 25.38
CA ASP A 514 -14.33 -23.02 26.21
C ASP A 514 -13.03 -22.38 26.72
N LEU A 515 -13.16 -21.47 27.69
CA LEU A 515 -12.07 -20.64 28.18
C LEU A 515 -11.02 -21.41 28.99
N ASP A 516 -11.40 -22.51 29.65
CA ASP A 516 -10.44 -23.35 30.37
C ASP A 516 -9.54 -24.09 29.37
N ARG A 517 -10.13 -24.80 28.39
CA ARG A 517 -9.35 -25.50 27.36
C ARG A 517 -8.49 -24.52 26.55
N ALA A 518 -9.03 -23.36 26.20
CA ALA A 518 -8.30 -22.30 25.53
C ALA A 518 -7.05 -21.86 26.30
N PHE A 519 -7.18 -21.63 27.61
CA PHE A 519 -6.06 -21.25 28.46
C PHE A 519 -4.99 -22.36 28.52
N GLU A 520 -5.40 -23.62 28.67
CA GLU A 520 -4.48 -24.76 28.68
C GLU A 520 -3.66 -24.85 27.40
N LEU A 521 -4.34 -24.78 26.26
CA LEU A 521 -3.72 -24.83 24.94
C LEU A 521 -2.82 -23.61 24.70
N ALA A 522 -3.19 -22.42 25.20
CA ALA A 522 -2.36 -21.23 25.09
C ALA A 522 -1.08 -21.35 25.93
N MET A 523 -1.14 -21.94 27.12
CA MET A 523 0.03 -22.26 27.95
C MET A 523 0.90 -23.34 27.29
N GLN A 524 0.29 -24.33 26.65
CA GLN A 524 1.02 -25.35 25.89
C GLN A 524 1.69 -24.76 24.63
N ALA A 525 1.01 -23.88 23.90
CA ALA A 525 1.62 -23.15 22.79
C ALA A 525 2.87 -22.36 23.25
N ARG A 526 2.74 -21.71 24.41
CA ARG A 526 3.81 -20.90 25.01
C ARG A 526 5.09 -21.70 25.25
N SER A 527 4.98 -22.96 25.66
CA SER A 527 6.15 -23.81 25.95
C SER A 527 7.06 -24.04 24.73
N PHE A 528 6.59 -23.75 23.52
CA PHE A 528 7.35 -23.93 22.28
C PHE A 528 7.91 -22.62 21.68
N PHE A 529 7.52 -21.44 22.19
CA PHE A 529 7.86 -20.15 21.58
C PHE A 529 9.16 -19.51 22.06
N TRP A 530 9.95 -20.15 22.92
CA TRP A 530 11.14 -19.54 23.55
C TRP A 530 12.23 -19.06 22.57
N GLY A 531 12.20 -19.55 21.31
CA GLY A 531 13.05 -19.04 20.23
C GLY A 531 12.51 -17.79 19.49
N SER A 532 11.31 -17.30 19.82
CA SER A 532 10.62 -16.21 19.11
C SER A 532 9.99 -15.20 20.08
N SER A 533 10.64 -14.04 20.24
CA SER A 533 10.13 -12.93 21.06
C SER A 533 8.77 -12.40 20.59
N PHE A 534 8.53 -12.43 19.28
CA PHE A 534 7.26 -12.02 18.68
C PHE A 534 6.14 -12.99 19.06
N ASP A 535 6.33 -14.30 18.86
CA ASP A 535 5.29 -15.30 19.16
C ASP A 535 4.99 -15.37 20.67
N LEU A 536 6.01 -15.20 21.53
CA LEU A 536 5.83 -15.07 22.98
C LEU A 536 4.94 -13.87 23.34
N SER A 537 5.18 -12.71 22.74
CA SER A 537 4.40 -11.49 23.00
C SER A 537 2.98 -11.59 22.46
N PHE A 538 2.81 -12.18 21.27
CA PHE A 538 1.49 -12.44 20.70
C PHE A 538 0.69 -13.42 21.55
N ASN A 539 1.29 -14.56 21.92
CA ASN A 539 0.67 -15.55 22.80
C ASN A 539 0.31 -14.97 24.18
N ALA A 540 1.15 -14.10 24.76
CA ALA A 540 0.81 -13.41 26.00
C ALA A 540 -0.45 -12.54 25.87
N SER A 541 -0.60 -11.85 24.74
CA SER A 541 -1.81 -11.07 24.44
C SER A 541 -3.04 -11.98 24.29
N VAL A 542 -2.88 -13.17 23.70
CA VAL A 542 -3.96 -14.17 23.60
C VAL A 542 -4.40 -14.64 24.99
N ILE A 543 -3.45 -15.00 25.87
CA ILE A 543 -3.73 -15.41 27.25
C ILE A 543 -4.45 -14.29 28.02
N ALA A 544 -3.98 -13.05 27.91
CA ALA A 544 -4.63 -11.90 28.54
C ALA A 544 -6.06 -11.71 28.04
N ARG A 545 -6.32 -11.87 26.73
CA ARG A 545 -7.67 -11.80 26.16
C ARG A 545 -8.58 -12.93 26.63
N ILE A 546 -8.07 -14.14 26.83
CA ILE A 546 -8.85 -15.27 27.39
C ILE A 546 -9.28 -14.95 28.83
N GLU A 547 -8.37 -14.46 29.66
CA GLU A 547 -8.67 -14.09 31.05
C GLU A 547 -9.57 -12.84 31.15
N LEU A 548 -9.44 -11.88 30.24
CA LEU A 548 -10.35 -10.73 30.16
C LEU A 548 -11.77 -11.15 29.78
N GLU A 549 -11.91 -12.09 28.85
CA GLU A 549 -13.20 -12.65 28.49
C GLU A 549 -13.83 -13.40 29.64
N ARG A 550 -13.02 -14.17 30.38
CA ARG A 550 -13.46 -14.82 31.61
C ARG A 550 -13.97 -13.81 32.65
N ALA A 551 -13.24 -12.70 32.83
CA ALA A 551 -13.67 -11.62 33.72
C ALA A 551 -14.98 -10.98 33.26
N ARG A 552 -15.16 -10.76 31.96
CA ARG A 552 -16.40 -10.25 31.35
C ARG A 552 -17.59 -11.18 31.62
N CYS A 553 -17.38 -12.49 31.60
CA CYS A 553 -18.36 -13.51 31.96
C CYS A 553 -18.60 -13.65 33.47
N GLY A 554 -17.95 -12.84 34.31
CA GLY A 554 -18.13 -12.82 35.77
C GLY A 554 -17.23 -13.78 36.55
N GLU A 555 -16.26 -14.44 35.90
CA GLU A 555 -15.36 -15.44 36.50
C GLU A 555 -13.93 -14.90 36.72
N LEU A 556 -13.80 -13.67 37.23
CA LEU A 556 -12.49 -13.00 37.37
C LEU A 556 -11.49 -13.82 38.22
N ARG A 557 -10.38 -14.24 37.59
CA ARG A 557 -9.20 -14.81 38.25
C ARG A 557 -8.10 -13.74 38.35
N GLN A 558 -8.22 -12.88 39.37
CA GLN A 558 -7.40 -11.66 39.51
C GLN A 558 -5.90 -11.89 39.32
N GLU A 559 -5.30 -12.88 40.00
CA GLU A 559 -3.86 -13.15 39.92
C GLU A 559 -3.41 -13.57 38.52
N ARG A 560 -4.19 -14.44 37.85
CA ARG A 560 -3.92 -14.89 36.49
C ARG A 560 -4.01 -13.75 35.49
N LEU A 561 -5.07 -12.94 35.58
CA LEU A 561 -5.25 -11.80 34.70
C LEU A 561 -4.12 -10.78 34.89
N SER A 562 -3.78 -10.41 36.13
CA SER A 562 -2.68 -9.48 36.38
C SER A 562 -1.34 -10.00 35.83
N ALA A 563 -1.03 -11.29 36.00
CA ALA A 563 0.17 -11.90 35.44
C ALA A 563 0.16 -11.88 33.89
N ALA A 564 -0.97 -12.22 33.27
CA ALA A 564 -1.14 -12.17 31.82
C ALA A 564 -1.00 -10.75 31.25
N LEU A 565 -1.53 -9.73 31.95
CA LEU A 565 -1.38 -8.32 31.55
C LEU A 565 0.06 -7.83 31.66
N GLU A 566 0.79 -8.24 32.70
CA GLU A 566 2.21 -7.94 32.87
C GLU A 566 3.01 -8.50 31.68
N LEU A 567 2.75 -9.77 31.35
CA LEU A 567 3.39 -10.51 30.27
C LEU A 567 3.05 -9.96 28.88
N ALA A 568 1.79 -9.54 28.65
CA ALA A 568 1.35 -8.90 27.42
C ALA A 568 1.95 -7.49 27.22
N GLY A 569 2.69 -6.96 28.20
CA GLY A 569 3.38 -5.69 28.08
C GLY A 569 2.47 -4.48 28.31
N VAL A 570 1.31 -4.64 28.95
CA VAL A 570 0.39 -3.53 29.28
C VAL A 570 1.09 -2.43 30.08
N HIS A 571 2.08 -2.80 30.90
CA HIS A 571 2.90 -1.85 31.65
C HIS A 571 3.72 -0.88 30.77
N ARG A 572 3.98 -1.22 29.50
CA ARG A 572 4.75 -0.40 28.55
C ARG A 572 3.89 0.72 27.94
N VAL A 573 2.59 0.49 27.83
CA VAL A 573 1.61 1.38 27.18
C VAL A 573 0.75 2.19 28.16
N ARG A 574 1.17 2.34 29.42
CA ARG A 574 0.41 3.04 30.50
C ARG A 574 0.11 4.53 30.25
N LYS A 575 0.74 5.17 29.26
CA LYS A 575 0.57 6.60 28.94
C LYS A 575 0.32 6.78 27.45
N LEU A 576 -0.62 7.65 27.10
CA LEU A 576 -0.95 7.96 25.70
C LEU A 576 0.27 8.40 24.88
N SER A 577 1.15 9.22 25.44
CA SER A 577 2.37 9.67 24.73
C SER A 577 3.27 8.52 24.31
N ARG A 578 3.39 7.47 25.14
CA ARG A 578 4.17 6.26 24.81
C ARG A 578 3.50 5.43 23.73
N VAL A 579 2.16 5.34 23.76
CA VAL A 579 1.39 4.67 22.70
C VAL A 579 1.63 5.39 21.37
N ILE A 580 1.47 6.71 21.33
CA ILE A 580 1.72 7.51 20.12
C ILE A 580 3.14 7.30 19.60
N GLU A 581 4.15 7.42 20.46
CA GLU A 581 5.56 7.22 20.08
C GLU A 581 5.82 5.80 19.54
N ALA A 582 5.24 4.77 20.17
CA ALA A 582 5.38 3.39 19.73
C ALA A 582 4.68 3.15 18.38
N LEU A 583 3.48 3.68 18.19
CA LEU A 583 2.74 3.60 16.93
C LEU A 583 3.48 4.32 15.79
N GLN A 584 4.05 5.49 16.06
CA GLN A 584 4.87 6.25 15.10
C GLN A 584 6.15 5.52 14.71
N ARG A 585 6.73 4.72 15.61
CA ARG A 585 7.90 3.87 15.34
C ARG A 585 7.54 2.54 14.68
N GLY A 586 6.26 2.25 14.48
CA GLY A 586 5.82 0.97 13.92
C GLY A 586 5.96 -0.20 14.89
N ASP A 587 5.93 0.03 16.21
CA ASP A 587 5.94 -1.05 17.20
C ASP A 587 4.60 -1.81 17.17
N HIS A 588 4.61 -2.98 16.53
CA HIS A 588 3.43 -3.84 16.41
C HIS A 588 3.00 -4.43 17.76
N GLY A 589 3.95 -4.74 18.66
CA GLY A 589 3.65 -5.25 19.99
C GLY A 589 2.87 -4.24 20.84
N ALA A 590 3.22 -2.96 20.71
CA ALA A 590 2.51 -1.89 21.40
C ALA A 590 1.03 -1.76 20.98
N ARG A 591 0.65 -2.11 19.74
CA ARG A 591 -0.75 -2.12 19.30
C ARG A 591 -1.56 -3.17 20.06
N PHE A 592 -1.04 -4.39 20.16
CA PHE A 592 -1.71 -5.48 20.90
C PHE A 592 -1.79 -5.17 22.39
N ALA A 593 -0.70 -4.67 22.99
CA ALA A 593 -0.70 -4.27 24.39
C ALA A 593 -1.71 -3.13 24.67
N PHE A 594 -1.84 -2.18 23.74
CA PHE A 594 -2.77 -1.06 23.89
C PHE A 594 -4.22 -1.50 23.73
N ASP A 595 -4.52 -2.38 22.77
CA ASP A 595 -5.81 -3.04 22.64
C ASP A 595 -6.21 -3.78 23.93
N VAL A 596 -5.32 -4.61 24.46
CA VAL A 596 -5.52 -5.32 25.73
C VAL A 596 -5.76 -4.34 26.88
N LEU A 597 -4.99 -3.24 26.95
CA LEU A 597 -5.20 -2.21 27.98
C LEU A 597 -6.60 -1.60 27.92
N LEU A 598 -7.07 -1.21 26.73
CA LEU A 598 -8.41 -0.61 26.56
C LEU A 598 -9.50 -1.57 27.04
N ARG A 599 -9.40 -2.85 26.72
CA ARG A 599 -10.31 -3.90 27.22
C ARG A 599 -10.22 -4.08 28.72
N THR A 600 -9.01 -4.10 29.29
CA THR A 600 -8.85 -4.19 30.74
C THR A 600 -9.54 -3.04 31.45
N LEU A 601 -9.38 -1.81 30.96
CA LEU A 601 -10.05 -0.64 31.54
C LEU A 601 -11.57 -0.72 31.41
N ALA A 602 -12.10 -1.35 30.36
CA ALA A 602 -13.53 -1.52 30.14
C ALA A 602 -14.15 -2.64 30.99
N TRP A 603 -13.49 -3.80 31.10
CA TRP A 603 -14.10 -5.02 31.65
C TRP A 603 -13.58 -5.41 33.02
N ALA A 604 -12.33 -5.09 33.35
CA ALA A 604 -11.68 -5.49 34.59
C ALA A 604 -10.71 -4.39 35.10
N PRO A 605 -11.19 -3.16 35.36
CA PRO A 605 -10.31 -2.03 35.72
C PRO A 605 -9.51 -2.29 37.01
N ALA A 606 -10.02 -3.12 37.92
CA ALA A 606 -9.32 -3.52 39.14
C ALA A 606 -8.10 -4.45 38.90
N ALA A 607 -7.95 -5.01 37.69
CA ALA A 607 -6.83 -5.89 37.33
C ALA A 607 -5.55 -5.14 36.93
N THR A 608 -5.61 -3.81 36.81
CA THR A 608 -4.49 -2.97 36.43
C THR A 608 -4.34 -1.77 37.36
N ASP A 609 -3.11 -1.26 37.50
CA ASP A 609 -2.79 -0.03 38.21
C ASP A 609 -3.01 1.23 37.35
N VAL A 610 -3.45 1.05 36.10
CA VAL A 610 -3.73 2.16 35.19
C VAL A 610 -5.09 2.78 35.50
N SER A 611 -5.08 4.08 35.80
CA SER A 611 -6.30 4.83 36.12
C SER A 611 -7.12 5.14 34.86
N ILE A 612 -8.40 4.75 34.90
CA ILE A 612 -9.41 5.09 33.89
C ILE A 612 -9.60 6.61 33.74
N ASP A 613 -9.51 7.35 34.84
CA ASP A 613 -9.65 8.82 34.89
C ASP A 613 -8.55 9.54 34.11
N THR A 614 -7.41 8.87 33.87
CA THR A 614 -6.33 9.41 33.04
C THR A 614 -6.58 9.16 31.55
N TRP A 615 -7.20 8.01 31.22
CA TRP A 615 -7.37 7.57 29.83
C TRP A 615 -8.62 8.11 29.16
N VAL A 616 -9.73 8.24 29.90
CA VAL A 616 -10.99 8.77 29.36
C VAL A 616 -10.81 10.17 28.77
N PRO A 617 -10.16 11.14 29.46
CA PRO A 617 -9.88 12.45 28.87
C PRO A 617 -8.91 12.37 27.67
N ALA A 618 -7.92 11.48 27.73
CA ALA A 618 -6.91 11.33 26.69
C ALA A 618 -7.47 10.72 25.39
N LEU A 619 -8.47 9.83 25.50
CA LEU A 619 -9.19 9.27 24.35
C LEU A 619 -10.27 10.22 23.82
N ALA A 620 -10.77 11.14 24.66
CA ALA A 620 -11.67 12.20 24.22
C ALA A 620 -10.95 13.30 23.41
N ASP A 621 -9.62 13.41 23.54
CA ASP A 621 -8.77 14.23 22.67
C ASP A 621 -8.65 13.60 21.26
N ASP A 622 -8.76 14.42 20.23
CA ASP A 622 -8.72 13.99 18.82
C ASP A 622 -7.33 13.62 18.32
N LYS A 623 -6.27 13.86 19.10
CA LYS A 623 -4.88 13.60 18.66
C LYS A 623 -4.65 12.14 18.23
N LEU A 624 -5.09 11.16 19.03
CA LEU A 624 -4.89 9.75 18.70
C LEU A 624 -5.88 9.29 17.61
N LEU A 625 -7.15 9.70 17.71
CA LEU A 625 -8.17 9.40 16.73
C LEU A 625 -7.75 9.88 15.33
N GLY A 626 -7.30 11.14 15.21
CA GLY A 626 -6.82 11.71 13.96
C GLY A 626 -5.58 11.02 13.42
N MET A 627 -4.68 10.55 14.30
CA MET A 627 -3.53 9.75 13.87
C MET A 627 -3.94 8.39 13.29
N LEU A 628 -4.93 7.71 13.89
CA LEU A 628 -5.41 6.40 13.43
C LEU A 628 -6.33 6.50 12.20
N ALA A 629 -7.05 7.62 12.04
CA ALA A 629 -7.86 7.90 10.86
C ALA A 629 -7.01 8.10 9.58
N ASN A 630 -5.74 8.48 9.74
CA ASN A 630 -4.82 8.63 8.61
C ASN A 630 -4.43 7.27 7.99
N GLY A 631 -4.43 7.21 6.65
CA GLY A 631 -4.38 5.97 5.85
C GLY A 631 -3.26 4.97 6.15
N GLU A 632 -2.15 5.38 6.77
CA GLU A 632 -0.98 4.52 7.02
C GLU A 632 -1.21 3.47 8.12
N LEU A 633 -2.26 3.63 8.94
CA LEU A 633 -2.58 2.74 10.06
C LEU A 633 -3.90 1.99 9.89
N ARG A 634 -4.66 2.16 8.81
CA ARG A 634 -5.98 1.55 8.61
C ARG A 634 -5.86 0.02 8.45
N SER A 635 -6.10 -0.71 9.54
CA SER A 635 -5.91 -2.17 9.62
C SER A 635 -6.84 -2.78 10.68
N HIS A 636 -6.99 -4.11 10.71
CA HIS A 636 -7.81 -4.80 11.72
C HIS A 636 -7.42 -4.41 13.18
N PRO A 637 -6.13 -4.37 13.59
CA PRO A 637 -5.75 -3.87 14.91
C PRO A 637 -6.21 -2.44 15.21
N THR A 638 -6.26 -1.57 14.19
CA THR A 638 -6.72 -0.18 14.36
C THR A 638 -8.23 -0.11 14.51
N GLU A 639 -8.97 -1.00 13.84
CA GLU A 639 -10.40 -1.17 14.09
C GLU A 639 -10.64 -1.61 15.54
N LEU A 640 -9.90 -2.62 16.05
CA LEU A 640 -10.03 -3.07 17.44
C LEU A 640 -9.81 -1.93 18.44
N ILE A 641 -8.73 -1.17 18.26
CA ILE A 641 -8.42 0.00 19.08
C ILE A 641 -9.57 1.02 19.02
N ALA A 642 -10.08 1.30 17.81
CA ALA A 642 -11.15 2.27 17.64
C ALA A 642 -12.44 1.82 18.33
N ARG A 643 -12.79 0.54 18.19
CA ARG A 643 -13.95 -0.06 18.84
C ARG A 643 -13.83 -0.05 20.36
N HIS A 644 -12.74 -0.56 20.93
CA HIS A 644 -12.60 -0.62 22.40
C HIS A 644 -12.45 0.75 23.04
N ALA A 645 -11.86 1.72 22.34
CA ALA A 645 -11.88 3.12 22.79
C ALA A 645 -13.32 3.66 22.83
N GLY A 646 -14.13 3.36 21.80
CA GLY A 646 -15.55 3.66 21.75
C GLY A 646 -16.34 3.02 22.91
N GLU A 647 -16.19 1.72 23.13
CA GLU A 647 -16.84 0.97 24.22
C GLU A 647 -16.46 1.53 25.59
N LEU A 648 -15.17 1.77 25.84
CA LEU A 648 -14.67 2.36 27.09
C LEU A 648 -15.30 3.75 27.32
N LEU A 649 -15.36 4.59 26.30
CA LEU A 649 -15.97 5.92 26.40
C LEU A 649 -17.49 5.86 26.62
N LEU A 650 -18.19 4.90 25.99
CA LEU A 650 -19.62 4.66 26.25
C LEU A 650 -19.85 4.24 27.71
N ALA A 651 -19.07 3.28 28.21
CA ALA A 651 -19.16 2.79 29.59
C ALA A 651 -18.93 3.90 30.63
N GLN A 652 -18.24 4.98 30.24
CA GLN A 652 -17.92 6.14 31.08
C GLN A 652 -18.84 7.35 30.80
N GLY A 653 -19.93 7.16 30.04
CA GLY A 653 -20.91 8.21 29.75
C GLY A 653 -20.41 9.33 28.82
N LYS A 654 -19.38 9.07 28.01
CA LYS A 654 -18.79 10.03 27.05
C LYS A 654 -19.31 9.80 25.63
N GLU A 655 -20.64 9.84 25.47
CA GLU A 655 -21.34 9.45 24.22
C GLU A 655 -20.81 10.11 22.95
N GLN A 656 -20.57 11.43 22.96
CA GLN A 656 -20.09 12.14 21.76
C GLN A 656 -18.67 11.71 21.37
N ALA A 657 -17.78 11.53 22.35
CA ALA A 657 -16.42 11.07 22.09
C ALA A 657 -16.44 9.62 21.60
N ALA A 658 -17.26 8.77 22.23
CA ALA A 658 -17.43 7.38 21.83
C ALA A 658 -17.93 7.24 20.38
N ARG A 659 -18.93 8.06 19.99
CA ARG A 659 -19.46 8.06 18.61
C ARG A 659 -18.37 8.28 17.58
N ARG A 660 -17.47 9.24 17.78
CA ARG A 660 -16.36 9.52 16.84
C ARG A 660 -15.43 8.31 16.67
N TRP A 661 -15.16 7.59 17.76
CA TRP A 661 -14.36 6.37 17.72
C TRP A 661 -15.07 5.20 17.03
N LEU A 662 -16.36 5.02 17.30
CA LEU A 662 -17.17 4.00 16.63
C LEU A 662 -17.42 4.32 15.16
N ASP A 663 -17.56 5.60 14.80
CA ASP A 663 -17.61 6.06 13.41
C ASP A 663 -16.33 5.69 12.67
N LEU A 664 -15.15 5.86 13.28
CA LEU A 664 -13.89 5.40 12.71
C LEU A 664 -13.86 3.87 12.55
N SER A 665 -14.31 3.10 13.54
CA SER A 665 -14.42 1.62 13.42
C SER A 665 -15.34 1.23 12.24
N VAL A 666 -16.52 1.84 12.13
CA VAL A 666 -17.45 1.61 11.01
C VAL A 666 -16.82 1.98 9.68
N GLU A 667 -16.16 3.15 9.60
CA GLU A 667 -15.49 3.62 8.39
C GLU A 667 -14.38 2.65 7.94
N LEU A 668 -13.59 2.15 8.89
CA LEU A 668 -12.55 1.13 8.63
C LEU A 668 -13.15 -0.16 8.07
N CYS A 669 -14.28 -0.61 8.63
CA CYS A 669 -14.99 -1.79 8.16
C CYS A 669 -15.62 -1.59 6.77
N GLU A 670 -16.28 -0.46 6.53
CA GLU A 670 -16.99 -0.20 5.27
C GLU A 670 -16.06 0.03 4.08
N GLN A 671 -14.89 0.62 4.33
CA GLN A 671 -13.86 0.81 3.30
C GLN A 671 -12.99 -0.45 3.09
N ALA A 672 -13.10 -1.46 3.96
CA ALA A 672 -12.37 -2.70 3.78
C ALA A 672 -12.91 -3.47 2.55
N PRO A 673 -12.02 -4.19 1.83
CA PRO A 673 -12.45 -5.15 0.82
C PRO A 673 -13.47 -6.16 1.39
N PRO A 674 -14.30 -6.81 0.53
CA PRO A 674 -15.15 -7.91 0.97
C PRO A 674 -14.36 -8.92 1.79
N GLY A 675 -14.78 -9.12 3.03
CA GLY A 675 -14.10 -10.00 3.96
C GLY A 675 -14.44 -9.72 5.41
N THR A 676 -13.67 -10.26 6.34
CA THR A 676 -14.07 -10.25 7.75
C THR A 676 -14.08 -8.88 8.39
N LEU A 677 -13.10 -8.02 8.07
CA LEU A 677 -13.12 -6.64 8.55
C LEU A 677 -14.40 -5.91 8.07
N ARG A 678 -14.84 -6.19 6.84
CA ARG A 678 -16.12 -5.67 6.33
C ARG A 678 -17.34 -6.28 7.03
N ARG A 679 -17.30 -7.57 7.37
CA ARG A 679 -18.36 -8.24 8.16
C ARG A 679 -18.48 -7.65 9.57
N LEU A 680 -17.37 -7.28 10.20
CA LEU A 680 -17.35 -6.58 11.50
C LEU A 680 -18.11 -5.25 11.47
N GLY A 681 -18.25 -4.62 10.30
CA GLY A 681 -19.02 -3.38 10.15
C GLY A 681 -20.48 -3.50 10.62
N HIS A 682 -21.07 -4.70 10.59
CA HIS A 682 -22.39 -4.90 11.22
C HIS A 682 -22.32 -4.73 12.75
N PHE A 683 -21.34 -5.35 13.42
CA PHE A 683 -21.13 -5.22 14.85
C PHE A 683 -20.78 -3.79 15.26
N SER A 684 -19.85 -3.14 14.54
CA SER A 684 -19.47 -1.74 14.81
C SER A 684 -20.66 -0.79 14.66
N ARG A 685 -21.56 -1.03 13.68
CA ARG A 685 -22.80 -0.25 13.53
C ARG A 685 -23.77 -0.50 14.68
N LEU A 686 -23.93 -1.75 15.12
CA LEU A 686 -24.76 -2.05 16.29
C LEU A 686 -24.25 -1.32 17.53
N LEU A 687 -22.95 -1.38 17.82
CA LEU A 687 -22.35 -0.65 18.94
C LEU A 687 -22.53 0.88 18.81
N ARG A 688 -22.46 1.42 17.60
CA ARG A 688 -22.68 2.86 17.32
C ARG A 688 -24.15 3.28 17.52
N ASP A 689 -25.09 2.44 17.11
CA ASP A 689 -26.51 2.79 16.97
C ASP A 689 -27.38 2.32 18.14
N ALA A 690 -26.95 1.33 18.92
CA ALA A 690 -27.73 0.69 19.98
C ALA A 690 -27.18 0.94 21.40
N ASP A 691 -27.93 0.49 22.42
CA ASP A 691 -27.47 0.42 23.81
C ASP A 691 -26.28 -0.56 23.91
N PRO A 692 -25.18 -0.22 24.62
CA PRO A 692 -23.99 -1.07 24.76
C PRO A 692 -24.26 -2.50 25.25
N THR A 693 -25.41 -2.77 25.87
CA THR A 693 -25.85 -4.12 26.25
C THR A 693 -26.25 -5.02 25.07
N SER A 694 -26.57 -4.45 23.90
CA SER A 694 -26.96 -5.19 22.68
C SER A 694 -25.80 -5.92 21.99
N GLY A 695 -24.55 -5.59 22.35
CA GLY A 695 -23.32 -6.22 21.88
C GLY A 695 -22.83 -7.38 22.75
N GLN A 696 -23.73 -8.17 23.35
CA GLN A 696 -23.40 -9.32 24.21
C GLN A 696 -24.00 -10.64 23.70
N GLY A 697 -23.95 -10.88 22.39
CA GLY A 697 -24.40 -12.16 21.83
C GLY A 697 -23.65 -13.36 22.42
N PRO A 698 -24.20 -14.59 22.29
CA PRO A 698 -23.55 -15.80 22.77
C PRO A 698 -22.18 -16.00 22.10
N PRO A 699 -21.25 -16.77 22.72
CA PRO A 699 -19.97 -17.11 22.11
C PRO A 699 -20.13 -17.59 20.66
N GLY A 700 -19.29 -17.08 19.77
CA GLY A 700 -19.34 -17.36 18.33
C GLY A 700 -20.34 -16.55 17.49
N SER A 701 -21.10 -15.62 18.08
CA SER A 701 -22.09 -14.80 17.34
C SER A 701 -21.55 -13.46 16.81
N LEU A 702 -22.29 -12.88 15.84
CA LEU A 702 -22.09 -11.52 15.27
C LEU A 702 -21.94 -10.41 16.29
N THR A 703 -22.52 -10.59 17.47
CA THR A 703 -22.61 -9.57 18.52
C THR A 703 -21.80 -9.93 19.75
N ASN A 704 -20.88 -10.91 19.65
CA ASN A 704 -20.02 -11.27 20.76
C ASN A 704 -18.64 -10.59 20.63
N PRO A 705 -18.16 -9.84 21.66
CA PRO A 705 -16.91 -9.09 21.61
C PRO A 705 -15.65 -9.98 21.63
N SER A 706 -15.78 -11.26 21.96
CA SER A 706 -14.70 -12.26 21.96
C SER A 706 -14.38 -12.77 20.56
N PHE A 707 -15.06 -12.30 19.52
CA PHE A 707 -14.81 -12.65 18.12
C PHE A 707 -13.38 -12.31 17.61
N GLU A 708 -12.59 -11.58 18.38
CA GLU A 708 -11.34 -10.94 17.98
C GLU A 708 -10.05 -11.72 18.23
N TYR A 709 -10.13 -13.01 18.58
CA TYR A 709 -8.96 -13.88 18.80
C TYR A 709 -8.12 -14.20 17.54
N ARG A 710 -8.19 -13.35 16.50
CA ARG A 710 -7.53 -13.51 15.19
C ARG A 710 -6.05 -13.16 15.18
#